data_AF-A0A922ELB0-F1
#
_entry.id   AF-A0A922ELB0-F1
#
_cell.length_a   1.000
_cell.length_b   1.000
_cell.length_c   1.000
_cell.angle_alpha   90.00
_cell.angle_beta   90.00
_cell.angle_gamma   90.00
#
_symmetry.space_group_name_H-M   'P 1'
#
loop_
_entity.id
_entity.type
_entity.pdbx_description
1 polymer ?
#
loop_
_entity_poly.entity_id
_entity_poly.type
_entity_poly.pdbx_seq_one_letter_code
_entity_poly.pdbx_strand_id
1 'polypeptide(L)'
;MKTSREDFGTDGTGVSQTKSVEDINMKEINDAFDFDGNSIHQNTDRFSSYEEDERDIDENDSDVSYDSETESELEFDDDVDGDPSHQTTKEDDRNLLNVLGEDGSLASLKAAFEALAGKPALNSSDGKHAPLSSPEGCLDQSNPSIGNKKGEKGFCAGTLRVLPLYAKLSAADQLCVFKEVKEGERLVVVATNVAETSITIPGIKYVVDTGREKVKAYNSSNGMETYQVQWISKASAAQRAGRAGRTGPGHCYRLYSSAVFSNILPDFSLAEISKMPVDGVVLLMKSMRIDKVQNFPFPTPPKITALVEAEQCLKALEALHSNGKLTPLGKAMARFPMSPRHSRMLLTVIQTMRKVNCYARANLVLGYAVAAAAALSLSNPVVLQFEGSDVNKDELEQDEKSGTQVDVEVIGKQEKLRRKKQKETAKMFHAKFSNPNSDTLTIAYALQCFELSSSPAEFCNDNALHLKTMEEMSNLRRQLLQLIFEKGLCGTEQDFSWIHGTRDEVEHAWRVSSNNPPLLLNEEELLGQAICAGWADRVAKRIRGASRLSEGDRKTHAVRYQACMVKETVFLHRWSSVSSSASEFLVYSELLQTKRPYMYGVTSVKPEWLVKYASSLCTFSSVLTDPKPYYEPQSDQVFCYVIPTFGPHLWELPLHSLPITNDMQRVTVFAYALLEGKVLPCLGPVRKFMSAPPSSILRPEASGQKRVGNLLNKLKTKSIDSCSMLREVWMENPNELHSEILGWFQESFHKHFQVLWSKMHGEILLEPQERFPKRGRVKSKSKR
;
A
#
# COMPACT_ATOMS: atom_id res chain seq x y z
N MET A 1 -59.11 -36.02 36.69
CA MET A 1 -60.45 -36.62 36.83
C MET A 1 -60.59 -37.71 35.77
N LYS A 2 -60.73 -38.97 36.21
CA LYS A 2 -61.34 -40.15 35.55
C LYS A 2 -60.92 -40.48 34.10
N THR A 3 -60.50 -41.68 33.72
CA THR A 3 -60.58 -43.02 34.33
C THR A 3 -59.75 -43.98 33.49
N SER A 4 -59.03 -44.87 34.18
CA SER A 4 -58.43 -46.12 33.71
C SER A 4 -59.48 -47.18 33.37
N ARG A 5 -59.10 -48.17 32.55
CA ARG A 5 -59.65 -49.53 32.61
C ARG A 5 -58.63 -50.55 32.10
N GLU A 6 -58.08 -51.30 33.04
CA GLU A 6 -57.44 -52.61 32.85
C GLU A 6 -58.54 -53.70 32.74
N ASP A 7 -58.27 -54.81 32.04
CA ASP A 7 -58.13 -56.14 32.68
C ASP A 7 -58.08 -57.35 31.71
N PHE A 8 -57.09 -58.24 32.00
CA PHE A 8 -56.95 -59.72 31.89
C PHE A 8 -57.45 -60.49 30.65
N GLY A 9 -56.66 -61.36 29.98
CA GLY A 9 -56.05 -62.65 30.41
C GLY A 9 -56.70 -63.75 29.53
N THR A 10 -56.08 -64.79 28.94
CA THR A 10 -55.08 -65.81 29.37
C THR A 10 -54.73 -66.75 28.18
N ASP A 11 -53.53 -67.35 28.21
CA ASP A 11 -53.04 -68.66 27.70
C ASP A 11 -53.54 -69.23 26.34
N GLY A 12 -52.73 -69.85 25.46
CA GLY A 12 -51.37 -70.37 25.49
C GLY A 12 -51.31 -71.60 24.57
N THR A 13 -50.30 -71.74 23.71
CA THR A 13 -49.67 -73.02 23.26
C THR A 13 -48.59 -72.71 22.22
N GLY A 14 -47.39 -73.24 22.44
CA GLY A 14 -46.24 -73.08 21.55
C GLY A 14 -46.18 -74.11 20.41
N VAL A 15 -45.44 -73.75 19.36
CA VAL A 15 -44.78 -74.68 18.43
C VAL A 15 -43.43 -74.06 18.06
N SER A 16 -42.36 -74.85 18.13
CA SER A 16 -41.02 -74.47 17.73
C SER A 16 -40.88 -74.44 16.20
N GLN A 17 -40.07 -73.53 15.66
CA GLN A 17 -39.34 -73.78 14.43
C GLN A 17 -38.08 -72.89 14.35
N THR A 18 -36.96 -73.57 14.11
CA THR A 18 -35.60 -73.06 13.94
C THR A 18 -35.34 -72.56 12.52
N LYS A 19 -34.38 -71.63 12.39
CA LYS A 19 -33.66 -71.14 11.18
C LYS A 19 -34.50 -70.15 10.33
N SER A 20 -33.97 -69.02 9.87
CA SER A 20 -32.71 -68.86 9.15
C SER A 20 -32.08 -67.47 9.31
N VAL A 21 -30.75 -67.47 9.28
CA VAL A 21 -29.86 -66.32 9.08
C VAL A 21 -30.31 -65.53 7.85
N GLU A 22 -30.56 -64.22 7.99
CA GLU A 22 -30.73 -63.32 6.85
C GLU A 22 -29.39 -63.19 6.14
N ASP A 23 -29.30 -63.84 4.99
CA ASP A 23 -28.19 -63.72 4.05
C ASP A 23 -28.05 -62.26 3.61
N ILE A 24 -26.88 -61.70 3.92
CA ILE A 24 -26.45 -60.40 3.46
C ILE A 24 -26.34 -60.45 1.94
N ASN A 25 -27.11 -59.58 1.29
CA ASN A 25 -27.25 -59.50 -0.16
C ASN A 25 -25.89 -59.24 -0.85
N MET A 26 -25.35 -60.26 -1.52
CA MET A 26 -24.06 -60.26 -2.23
C MET A 26 -23.93 -59.19 -3.33
N LYS A 27 -25.04 -58.58 -3.78
CA LYS A 27 -25.04 -57.55 -4.84
C LYS A 27 -24.52 -56.18 -4.38
N GLU A 28 -24.84 -55.75 -3.16
CA GLU A 28 -24.43 -54.42 -2.67
C GLU A 28 -22.93 -54.30 -2.35
N ILE A 29 -22.23 -55.43 -2.22
CA ILE A 29 -20.79 -55.50 -1.96
C ILE A 29 -20.02 -55.49 -3.28
N ASN A 30 -20.47 -56.23 -4.30
CA ASN A 30 -19.84 -56.24 -5.62
C ASN A 30 -20.02 -54.91 -6.37
N ASP A 31 -21.19 -54.27 -6.23
CA ASP A 31 -21.45 -52.96 -6.85
C ASP A 31 -20.62 -51.81 -6.23
N ALA A 32 -19.98 -52.02 -5.07
CA ALA A 32 -19.04 -51.07 -4.48
C ALA A 32 -17.61 -51.21 -5.05
N PHE A 33 -17.34 -52.25 -5.86
CA PHE A 33 -16.01 -52.59 -6.34
C PHE A 33 -15.80 -52.47 -7.86
N ASP A 34 -16.86 -52.25 -8.65
CA ASP A 34 -16.76 -52.06 -10.10
C ASP A 34 -17.30 -50.68 -10.52
N PHE A 35 -16.41 -49.77 -10.91
CA PHE A 35 -16.79 -48.69 -11.84
C PHE A 35 -15.61 -48.25 -12.69
N ASP A 36 -15.54 -48.81 -13.90
CA ASP A 36 -14.89 -48.20 -15.05
C ASP A 36 -15.89 -48.25 -16.24
N GLY A 37 -16.13 -47.08 -16.85
CA GLY A 37 -16.53 -46.96 -18.26
C GLY A 37 -17.99 -47.18 -18.70
N ASN A 38 -18.65 -46.05 -19.04
CA ASN A 38 -19.65 -45.83 -20.11
C ASN A 38 -21.14 -46.24 -19.95
N SER A 39 -21.96 -45.20 -19.68
CA SER A 39 -23.06 -44.65 -20.50
C SER A 39 -23.97 -45.59 -21.33
N ILE A 40 -25.30 -45.51 -21.10
CA ILE A 40 -26.31 -45.02 -22.07
C ILE A 40 -27.70 -44.82 -21.39
N HIS A 41 -28.37 -43.74 -21.82
CA HIS A 41 -29.71 -43.23 -21.52
C HIS A 41 -30.90 -44.18 -21.80
N GLN A 42 -31.99 -44.05 -21.03
CA GLN A 42 -33.32 -43.50 -21.45
C GLN A 42 -34.36 -43.62 -20.31
N ASN A 43 -34.88 -42.48 -19.83
CA ASN A 43 -36.26 -41.97 -19.99
C ASN A 43 -37.36 -42.75 -19.22
N THR A 44 -38.01 -42.12 -18.22
CA THR A 44 -39.18 -41.23 -18.40
C THR A 44 -39.61 -40.57 -17.07
N ASP A 45 -39.92 -39.28 -17.21
CA ASP A 45 -40.72 -38.33 -16.42
C ASP A 45 -41.58 -38.82 -15.23
N ARG A 46 -41.83 -37.90 -14.26
CA ARG A 46 -43.09 -37.11 -14.23
C ARG A 46 -43.41 -36.41 -12.87
N PHE A 47 -43.50 -35.06 -12.92
CA PHE A 47 -44.09 -34.02 -12.01
C PHE A 47 -43.53 -33.85 -10.56
N SER A 48 -43.46 -32.68 -9.92
CA SER A 48 -43.60 -31.24 -10.25
C SER A 48 -43.66 -30.43 -8.94
N SER A 49 -43.04 -29.25 -8.88
CA SER A 49 -43.75 -27.97 -8.65
C SER A 49 -42.74 -26.82 -8.54
N TYR A 50 -42.77 -25.95 -9.53
CA TYR A 50 -42.26 -24.59 -9.49
C TYR A 50 -43.48 -23.68 -9.30
N GLU A 51 -43.35 -22.66 -8.46
CA GLU A 51 -44.10 -21.41 -8.61
C GLU A 51 -43.11 -20.38 -9.15
N GLU A 52 -43.55 -19.75 -10.24
CA GLU A 52 -42.96 -18.60 -10.93
C GLU A 52 -43.27 -17.34 -10.10
N ASP A 53 -42.37 -16.37 -10.15
CA ASP A 53 -42.79 -14.97 -10.15
C ASP A 53 -42.00 -14.23 -11.23
N GLU A 54 -42.77 -13.65 -12.13
CA GLU A 54 -42.40 -12.91 -13.32
C GLU A 54 -41.60 -11.66 -12.96
N ARG A 55 -40.61 -11.31 -13.78
CA ARG A 55 -40.07 -9.95 -13.81
C ARG A 55 -40.21 -9.40 -15.21
N ASP A 56 -41.07 -8.38 -15.27
CA ASP A 56 -41.34 -7.53 -16.41
C ASP A 56 -40.06 -6.98 -17.03
N ILE A 57 -40.08 -7.00 -18.36
CA ILE A 57 -39.16 -6.32 -19.24
C ILE A 57 -39.65 -4.87 -19.30
N ASP A 58 -38.95 -3.97 -18.60
CA ASP A 58 -38.97 -2.55 -18.96
C ASP A 58 -37.67 -2.22 -19.70
N GLU A 59 -37.81 -2.12 -21.02
CA GLU A 59 -36.90 -1.34 -21.86
C GLU A 59 -36.98 0.12 -21.40
N ASN A 60 -35.90 0.63 -20.81
CA ASN A 60 -35.69 2.08 -20.79
C ASN A 60 -34.21 2.36 -21.04
N ASP A 61 -33.95 2.83 -22.25
CA ASP A 61 -32.76 3.59 -22.59
C ASP A 61 -32.54 4.68 -21.55
N SER A 62 -31.38 4.69 -20.91
CA SER A 62 -30.88 5.91 -20.29
C SER A 62 -29.39 6.02 -20.54
N ASP A 63 -29.09 6.88 -21.51
CA ASP A 63 -27.84 7.61 -21.63
C ASP A 63 -27.33 7.98 -20.25
N VAL A 64 -26.16 7.47 -19.88
CA VAL A 64 -25.44 7.94 -18.71
C VAL A 64 -24.79 9.26 -19.10
N SER A 65 -25.58 10.33 -18.97
CA SER A 65 -25.10 11.70 -19.08
C SER A 65 -24.01 11.93 -18.04
N TYR A 66 -22.86 12.39 -18.52
CA TYR A 66 -21.76 12.82 -17.68
C TYR A 66 -22.14 14.19 -17.12
N ASP A 67 -22.87 14.21 -16.00
CA ASP A 67 -23.30 15.48 -15.41
C ASP A 67 -22.11 16.23 -14.82
N SER A 68 -21.79 17.29 -15.53
CA SER A 68 -20.78 18.29 -15.25
C SER A 68 -21.42 19.34 -14.34
N GLU A 69 -21.57 19.05 -13.04
CA GLU A 69 -21.87 20.10 -12.06
C GLU A 69 -21.64 19.59 -10.64
N THR A 70 -20.50 20.00 -10.06
CA THR A 70 -20.24 20.15 -8.61
C THR A 70 -18.81 20.70 -8.48
N GLU A 71 -18.62 21.91 -9.01
CA GLU A 71 -17.55 22.79 -8.55
C GLU A 71 -18.12 23.75 -7.51
N SER A 72 -17.29 24.12 -6.53
CA SER A 72 -17.55 24.93 -5.33
C SER A 72 -18.12 24.21 -4.10
N GLU A 73 -17.25 23.89 -3.14
CA GLU A 73 -17.63 23.81 -1.72
C GLU A 73 -16.55 24.54 -0.91
N LEU A 74 -16.75 25.85 -0.76
CA LEU A 74 -16.28 26.67 0.34
C LEU A 74 -17.47 27.55 0.74
N GLU A 75 -18.23 27.12 1.75
CA GLU A 75 -19.10 27.99 2.53
C GLU A 75 -18.40 28.21 3.87
N PHE A 76 -18.30 29.47 4.27
CA PHE A 76 -17.92 29.88 5.61
C PHE A 76 -19.18 29.80 6.48
N ASP A 77 -19.13 29.02 7.57
CA ASP A 77 -20.08 29.17 8.68
C ASP A 77 -19.43 30.09 9.72
N ASP A 78 -19.83 31.35 9.71
CA ASP A 78 -19.84 32.21 10.89
C ASP A 78 -21.20 31.99 11.58
N ASP A 79 -21.21 31.27 12.70
CA ASP A 79 -22.31 31.40 13.66
C ASP A 79 -21.77 31.31 15.09
N VAL A 80 -22.01 32.43 15.79
CA VAL A 80 -21.79 32.68 17.21
C VAL A 80 -23.09 32.36 17.94
N ASP A 81 -23.05 31.49 18.96
CA ASP A 81 -23.91 31.47 20.17
C ASP A 81 -23.36 30.38 21.12
N GLY A 82 -22.88 30.65 22.34
CA GLY A 82 -23.64 30.94 23.58
C GLY A 82 -24.37 29.66 24.07
N ASP A 83 -24.14 28.97 25.19
CA ASP A 83 -23.74 29.30 26.58
C ASP A 83 -23.50 27.95 27.37
N PRO A 84 -23.45 27.84 28.72
CA PRO A 84 -22.25 27.56 29.52
C PRO A 84 -22.28 26.24 30.34
N SER A 85 -21.12 25.75 30.82
CA SER A 85 -20.97 25.26 32.22
C SER A 85 -19.58 24.68 32.56
N HIS A 86 -19.10 25.08 33.74
CA HIS A 86 -18.06 24.50 34.61
C HIS A 86 -16.56 24.83 34.41
N GLN A 87 -16.22 26.04 34.89
CA GLN A 87 -15.14 26.44 35.82
C GLN A 87 -14.06 25.43 36.27
N THR A 88 -12.79 25.83 36.08
CA THR A 88 -11.67 26.05 37.06
C THR A 88 -10.33 25.96 36.28
N THR A 89 -9.31 26.81 36.33
CA THR A 89 -8.89 28.03 37.05
C THR A 89 -7.85 28.77 36.17
N LYS A 90 -7.85 30.10 36.19
CA LYS A 90 -6.98 31.02 35.43
C LYS A 90 -5.71 31.40 36.19
N GLU A 91 -4.66 31.75 35.44
CA GLU A 91 -3.64 32.81 35.63
C GLU A 91 -2.67 32.65 34.43
N ASP A 92 -2.14 33.65 33.71
CA ASP A 92 -2.40 35.07 33.49
C ASP A 92 -1.51 35.40 32.27
N ASP A 93 -2.07 35.77 31.12
CA ASP A 93 -1.33 36.38 29.98
C ASP A 93 -2.32 36.89 28.91
N ARG A 94 -3.10 37.91 29.29
CA ARG A 94 -3.84 38.75 28.34
C ARG A 94 -3.53 40.21 28.61
N ASN A 95 -2.44 40.68 28.01
CA ASN A 95 -2.21 42.10 27.72
C ASN A 95 -1.06 42.26 26.71
N LEU A 96 -1.27 41.88 25.44
CA LEU A 96 -0.42 42.36 24.32
C LEU A 96 -0.99 42.11 22.92
N LEU A 97 -2.31 41.96 22.78
CA LEU A 97 -2.95 41.63 21.50
C LEU A 97 -4.14 42.54 21.21
N ASN A 98 -3.89 43.86 21.14
CA ASN A 98 -4.91 44.85 20.76
C ASN A 98 -4.34 46.09 20.03
N VAL A 99 -3.22 45.97 19.30
CA VAL A 99 -2.58 47.13 18.63
C VAL A 99 -2.33 46.95 17.13
N LEU A 100 -2.68 45.82 16.50
CA LEU A 100 -2.52 45.69 15.05
C LEU A 100 -3.84 45.28 14.42
N GLY A 101 -4.58 46.29 13.97
CA GLY A 101 -5.67 46.10 13.02
C GLY A 101 -5.12 45.50 11.73
N GLU A 102 -5.69 44.37 11.36
CA GLU A 102 -5.60 43.80 10.02
C GLU A 102 -6.25 44.80 9.03
N ASP A 103 -5.82 44.79 7.77
CA ASP A 103 -6.22 45.67 6.65
C ASP A 103 -5.39 46.94 6.37
N GLY A 104 -4.46 47.35 7.24
CA GLY A 104 -3.62 48.55 6.99
C GLY A 104 -2.29 48.33 6.24
N SER A 105 -1.80 47.09 6.14
CA SER A 105 -0.39 46.81 5.81
C SER A 105 -0.10 46.78 4.31
N LEU A 106 -1.00 46.17 3.51
CA LEU A 106 -0.73 45.87 2.11
C LEU A 106 -0.89 47.11 1.22
N ALA A 107 -1.88 47.97 1.51
CA ALA A 107 -2.04 49.27 0.88
C ALA A 107 -0.88 50.22 1.20
N SER A 108 -0.37 50.21 2.44
CA SER A 108 0.80 51.00 2.84
C SER A 108 2.08 50.55 2.12
N LEU A 109 2.25 49.24 1.89
CA LEU A 109 3.36 48.66 1.13
C LEU A 109 3.26 48.97 -0.37
N LYS A 110 2.06 48.87 -0.96
CA LYS A 110 1.80 49.23 -2.37
C LYS A 110 2.05 50.73 -2.60
N ALA A 111 1.57 51.58 -1.68
CA ALA A 111 1.82 53.02 -1.70
C ALA A 111 3.31 53.38 -1.51
N ALA A 112 4.05 52.66 -0.67
CA ALA A 112 5.48 52.87 -0.50
C ALA A 112 6.29 52.49 -1.75
N PHE A 113 5.89 51.41 -2.44
CA PHE A 113 6.50 51.00 -3.71
C PHE A 113 6.18 51.95 -4.86
N GLU A 114 4.94 52.46 -4.93
CA GLU A 114 4.52 53.45 -5.93
C GLU A 114 5.19 54.81 -5.69
N ALA A 115 5.37 55.23 -4.43
CA ALA A 115 6.10 56.44 -4.07
C ALA A 115 7.59 56.37 -4.44
N LEU A 116 8.20 55.18 -4.39
CA LEU A 116 9.57 54.95 -4.85
C LEU A 116 9.69 54.88 -6.39
N ALA A 117 8.60 54.60 -7.09
CA ALA A 117 8.59 54.41 -8.55
C ALA A 117 8.33 55.71 -9.35
N GLY A 118 7.90 56.82 -8.73
CA GLY A 118 7.44 58.01 -9.46
C GLY A 118 8.04 59.35 -9.03
N LYS A 119 9.10 59.82 -9.73
CA LYS A 119 9.22 61.12 -10.44
C LYS A 119 10.65 61.66 -10.56
N PRO A 120 11.03 62.14 -11.76
CA PRO A 120 11.87 63.33 -11.95
C PRO A 120 11.03 64.55 -12.40
N ALA A 121 11.44 65.76 -11.94
CA ALA A 121 11.39 67.08 -12.61
C ALA A 121 10.84 68.27 -11.77
N LEU A 122 11.64 69.36 -11.82
CA LEU A 122 11.41 70.80 -11.57
C LEU A 122 10.08 71.34 -12.17
N ASN A 123 9.42 72.47 -11.81
CA ASN A 123 9.73 73.74 -11.13
C ASN A 123 8.40 74.51 -10.84
N SER A 124 8.32 75.37 -9.81
CA SER A 124 8.01 76.82 -9.88
C SER A 124 7.64 77.46 -8.51
N SER A 125 8.30 78.60 -8.23
CA SER A 125 8.01 79.78 -7.36
C SER A 125 6.88 79.70 -6.29
N ASP A 126 7.02 80.23 -5.06
CA ASP A 126 7.45 81.59 -4.69
C ASP A 126 7.58 81.75 -3.15
N GLY A 127 8.41 82.71 -2.66
CA GLY A 127 8.14 83.43 -1.38
C GLY A 127 8.95 83.17 -0.08
N LYS A 128 10.07 83.89 0.09
CA LYS A 128 10.59 84.63 1.29
C LYS A 128 10.72 83.98 2.69
N HIS A 129 11.96 83.86 3.22
CA HIS A 129 12.59 84.66 4.31
C HIS A 129 13.91 84.01 4.81
N ALA A 130 14.91 84.82 5.16
CA ALA A 130 16.31 84.49 5.54
C ALA A 130 16.54 84.57 7.09
N PRO A 131 17.77 84.57 7.69
CA PRO A 131 19.13 84.08 7.32
C PRO A 131 19.90 83.36 8.49
N LEU A 132 21.24 83.18 8.34
CA LEU A 132 22.33 82.78 9.28
C LEU A 132 22.63 81.28 9.41
N SER A 133 23.87 80.76 9.44
CA SER A 133 25.25 81.31 9.42
C SER A 133 26.24 80.15 9.22
N SER A 134 27.31 80.36 8.45
CA SER A 134 28.49 79.48 8.36
C SER A 134 29.41 79.67 9.60
N PRO A 135 30.47 78.84 9.78
CA PRO A 135 31.76 79.14 9.14
C PRO A 135 32.60 77.92 8.64
N GLU A 136 33.49 78.26 7.67
CA GLU A 136 34.89 77.80 7.44
C GLU A 136 35.19 76.31 7.21
N GLY A 137 36.05 75.85 6.28
CA GLY A 137 36.96 76.37 5.24
C GLY A 137 37.34 75.14 4.37
N CYS A 138 38.08 75.12 3.26
CA CYS A 138 39.08 75.97 2.65
C CYS A 138 39.16 75.58 1.15
N LEU A 139 39.67 76.52 0.35
CA LEU A 139 39.82 76.51 -1.10
C LEU A 139 40.77 75.41 -1.63
N ASP A 140 40.50 74.91 -2.84
CA ASP A 140 41.51 74.92 -3.90
C ASP A 140 40.87 74.97 -5.30
N GLN A 141 41.40 75.87 -6.12
CA GLN A 141 40.96 76.16 -7.48
C GLN A 141 41.74 75.31 -8.48
N SER A 142 41.04 74.69 -9.42
CA SER A 142 41.50 74.59 -10.82
C SER A 142 40.35 74.19 -11.74
N ASN A 143 39.85 75.15 -12.53
CA ASN A 143 39.17 74.85 -13.79
C ASN A 143 40.23 74.48 -14.83
N PRO A 144 39.92 73.55 -15.76
CA PRO A 144 39.64 74.09 -17.09
C PRO A 144 38.50 73.40 -17.84
N SER A 145 37.91 74.24 -18.71
CA SER A 145 37.36 73.92 -20.03
C SER A 145 36.10 73.06 -20.14
N ILE A 146 35.04 73.79 -20.49
CA ILE A 146 33.85 73.42 -21.26
C ILE A 146 34.17 72.38 -22.35
N GLY A 147 33.50 71.24 -22.25
CA GLY A 147 33.40 70.22 -23.30
C GLY A 147 32.07 69.49 -23.17
N ASN A 148 31.13 69.82 -24.06
CA ASN A 148 29.82 69.19 -24.31
C ASN A 148 29.47 67.94 -23.50
N LYS A 149 28.68 68.09 -22.44
CA LYS A 149 27.89 66.98 -21.90
C LYS A 149 26.73 66.68 -22.85
N LYS A 150 26.91 65.62 -23.65
CA LYS A 150 25.81 64.86 -24.27
C LYS A 150 24.78 64.55 -23.17
N GLY A 151 23.51 64.79 -23.49
CA GLY A 151 22.38 64.56 -22.60
C GLY A 151 22.45 63.19 -21.93
N GLU A 152 22.27 63.20 -20.61
CA GLU A 152 22.00 62.00 -19.82
C GLU A 152 20.75 61.34 -20.38
N LYS A 153 20.94 60.20 -21.07
CA LYS A 153 19.85 59.27 -21.33
C LYS A 153 19.27 58.89 -19.97
N GLY A 154 18.01 59.20 -19.73
CA GLY A 154 17.27 58.67 -18.59
C GLY A 154 17.50 57.17 -18.49
N PHE A 155 17.78 56.68 -17.28
CA PHE A 155 17.86 55.25 -16.99
C PHE A 155 16.55 54.59 -17.41
N CYS A 156 16.53 53.99 -18.60
CA CYS A 156 15.47 53.08 -18.97
C CYS A 156 15.66 51.84 -18.08
N ALA A 157 14.73 51.59 -17.16
CA ALA A 157 14.73 50.37 -16.38
C ALA A 157 14.68 49.20 -17.39
N GLY A 158 15.79 48.46 -17.51
CA GLY A 158 15.92 47.37 -18.46
C GLY A 158 14.86 46.29 -18.27
N THR A 159 14.64 45.47 -19.31
CA THR A 159 13.64 44.39 -19.30
C THR A 159 13.92 43.37 -18.19
N LEU A 160 12.89 42.93 -17.46
CA LEU A 160 13.02 41.88 -16.44
C LEU A 160 12.78 40.50 -17.05
N ARG A 161 13.70 39.57 -16.82
CA ARG A 161 13.56 38.15 -17.15
C ARG A 161 13.29 37.35 -15.90
N VAL A 162 12.03 36.97 -15.70
CA VAL A 162 11.60 36.23 -14.50
C VAL A 162 11.55 34.74 -14.81
N LEU A 163 12.25 33.91 -14.03
CA LEU A 163 12.27 32.46 -14.17
C LEU A 163 11.94 31.75 -12.84
N PRO A 164 11.03 30.77 -12.83
CA PRO A 164 10.83 29.92 -11.65
C PRO A 164 11.95 28.88 -11.52
N LEU A 165 12.29 28.47 -10.29
CA LEU A 165 13.25 27.41 -10.03
C LEU A 165 12.83 26.53 -8.83
N TYR A 166 12.46 25.29 -9.11
CA TYR A 166 12.09 24.29 -8.09
C TYR A 166 12.38 22.88 -8.59
N ALA A 167 12.48 21.91 -7.66
CA ALA A 167 13.01 20.57 -7.96
C ALA A 167 12.23 19.80 -9.03
N LYS A 168 10.90 19.99 -9.09
CA LYS A 168 9.98 19.36 -10.06
C LYS A 168 9.90 20.08 -11.42
N LEU A 169 10.66 21.16 -11.62
CA LEU A 169 10.70 21.86 -12.90
C LEU A 169 11.47 21.01 -13.93
N SER A 170 11.12 21.09 -15.22
CA SER A 170 11.83 20.32 -16.26
C SER A 170 13.33 20.66 -16.29
N ALA A 171 14.17 19.70 -16.66
CA ALA A 171 15.62 19.94 -16.71
C ALA A 171 15.98 21.08 -17.69
N ALA A 172 15.29 21.16 -18.83
CA ALA A 172 15.49 22.23 -19.81
C ALA A 172 15.17 23.62 -19.22
N ASP A 173 14.09 23.73 -18.45
CA ASP A 173 13.69 24.97 -17.79
C ASP A 173 14.61 25.33 -16.62
N GLN A 174 15.05 24.34 -15.83
CA GLN A 174 16.07 24.55 -14.80
C GLN A 174 17.37 25.07 -15.41
N LEU A 175 17.78 24.56 -16.58
CA LEU A 175 18.98 25.03 -17.27
C LEU A 175 18.85 26.47 -17.80
N CYS A 176 17.63 26.99 -17.98
CA CYS A 176 17.43 28.34 -18.47
C CYS A 176 17.93 29.42 -17.52
N VAL A 177 18.05 29.14 -16.21
CA VAL A 177 18.58 30.08 -15.21
C VAL A 177 20.09 30.30 -15.34
N PHE A 178 20.81 29.41 -16.03
CA PHE A 178 22.26 29.52 -16.26
C PHE A 178 22.62 30.19 -17.59
N LYS A 179 21.63 30.40 -18.47
CA LYS A 179 21.86 31.08 -19.75
C LYS A 179 22.31 32.52 -19.48
N GLU A 180 23.22 33.01 -20.30
CA GLU A 180 23.68 34.40 -20.22
C GLU A 180 22.51 35.39 -20.29
N VAL A 181 22.61 36.43 -19.48
CA VAL A 181 21.63 37.52 -19.42
C VAL A 181 21.98 38.51 -20.51
N LYS A 182 21.01 38.88 -21.36
CA LYS A 182 21.25 39.81 -22.47
C LYS A 182 21.57 41.21 -21.93
N GLU A 183 22.31 41.99 -22.71
CA GLU A 183 22.59 43.38 -22.35
C GLU A 183 21.29 44.19 -22.26
N GLY A 184 21.13 44.94 -21.16
CA GLY A 184 19.89 45.66 -20.86
C GLY A 184 18.77 44.80 -20.24
N GLU A 185 18.99 43.52 -19.99
CA GLU A 185 18.06 42.62 -19.29
C GLU A 185 18.52 42.37 -17.85
N ARG A 186 17.58 42.23 -16.91
CA ARG A 186 17.86 41.81 -15.52
C ARG A 186 17.18 40.48 -15.23
N LEU A 187 17.98 39.50 -14.82
CA LEU A 187 17.50 38.20 -14.38
C LEU A 187 16.91 38.27 -12.96
N VAL A 188 15.71 37.72 -12.81
CA VAL A 188 15.03 37.52 -11.53
C VAL A 188 14.66 36.05 -11.45
N VAL A 189 15.13 35.35 -10.41
CA VAL A 189 14.83 33.92 -10.22
C VAL A 189 13.97 33.76 -8.96
N VAL A 190 12.77 33.19 -9.13
CA VAL A 190 11.88 32.84 -8.03
C VAL A 190 12.13 31.38 -7.66
N ALA A 191 12.87 31.15 -6.58
CA ALA A 191 13.39 29.81 -6.26
C ALA A 191 12.91 29.26 -4.91
N THR A 192 12.88 27.93 -4.82
CA THR A 192 12.78 27.17 -3.55
C THR A 192 14.16 26.92 -2.95
N ASN A 193 14.24 26.12 -1.89
CA ASN A 193 15.50 25.70 -1.23
C ASN A 193 16.52 25.04 -2.19
N VAL A 194 16.12 24.65 -3.41
CA VAL A 194 17.05 24.19 -4.46
C VAL A 194 18.17 25.20 -4.75
N ALA A 195 17.89 26.50 -4.67
CA ALA A 195 18.91 27.54 -4.85
C ALA A 195 19.80 27.73 -3.60
N GLU A 196 19.37 27.26 -2.43
CA GLU A 196 20.10 27.41 -1.16
C GLU A 196 21.31 26.48 -1.08
N THR A 197 21.24 25.27 -1.64
CA THR A 197 22.30 24.25 -1.54
C THR A 197 22.71 23.74 -2.92
N SER A 198 21.76 23.20 -3.68
CA SER A 198 21.99 22.34 -4.84
C SER A 198 22.49 23.05 -6.10
N ILE A 199 22.11 24.32 -6.30
CA ILE A 199 22.39 25.06 -7.54
C ILE A 199 23.11 26.37 -7.26
N THR A 200 24.03 26.73 -8.15
CA THR A 200 24.87 27.92 -8.04
C THR A 200 24.70 28.79 -9.27
N ILE A 201 23.82 29.78 -9.19
CA ILE A 201 23.50 30.65 -10.33
C ILE A 201 24.54 31.77 -10.39
N PRO A 202 25.29 31.91 -11.50
CA PRO A 202 26.23 33.01 -11.66
C PRO A 202 25.50 34.35 -11.82
N GLY A 203 26.14 35.46 -11.43
CA GLY A 203 25.60 36.80 -11.64
C GLY A 203 24.47 37.22 -10.67
N ILE A 204 24.11 36.38 -9.70
CA ILE A 204 23.18 36.77 -8.63
C ILE A 204 23.90 37.72 -7.67
N LYS A 205 23.43 38.97 -7.62
CA LYS A 205 23.96 40.02 -6.73
C LYS A 205 22.99 40.42 -5.62
N TYR A 206 21.71 40.07 -5.78
CA TYR A 206 20.64 40.42 -4.86
C TYR A 206 19.87 39.16 -4.48
N VAL A 207 19.69 38.93 -3.19
CA VAL A 207 18.82 37.87 -2.65
C VAL A 207 17.72 38.53 -1.84
N VAL A 208 16.48 38.12 -2.08
CA VAL A 208 15.34 38.46 -1.23
C VAL A 208 14.96 37.18 -0.49
N ASP A 209 15.15 37.16 0.82
CA ASP A 209 14.91 35.99 1.67
C ASP A 209 13.56 36.09 2.37
N THR A 210 12.68 35.14 2.06
CA THR A 210 11.34 35.04 2.67
C THR A 210 11.38 34.64 4.13
N GLY A 211 12.48 34.06 4.62
CA GLY A 211 12.62 33.59 5.99
C GLY A 211 11.84 32.31 6.31
N ARG A 212 11.17 31.72 5.30
CA ARG A 212 10.31 30.54 5.48
C ARG A 212 10.77 29.39 4.58
N GLU A 213 10.44 28.18 5.00
CA GLU A 213 10.63 26.95 4.23
C GLU A 213 9.42 26.02 4.38
N LYS A 214 9.18 25.19 3.35
CA LYS A 214 8.18 24.13 3.39
C LYS A 214 8.89 22.81 3.70
N VAL A 215 8.49 22.15 4.78
CA VAL A 215 9.10 20.90 5.28
C VAL A 215 8.03 19.81 5.38
N LYS A 216 8.41 18.57 5.03
CA LYS A 216 7.59 17.37 5.25
C LYS A 216 7.78 16.93 6.70
N ALA A 217 6.75 17.05 7.52
CA ALA A 217 6.75 16.62 8.91
C ALA A 217 6.05 15.26 9.04
N TYR A 218 6.73 14.29 9.64
CA TYR A 218 6.20 12.96 9.93
C TYR A 218 5.73 12.89 11.38
N ASN A 219 4.49 12.47 11.59
CA ASN A 219 3.95 12.21 12.91
C ASN A 219 4.09 10.72 13.25
N SER A 220 4.94 10.41 14.22
CA SER A 220 5.24 9.03 14.60
C SER A 220 4.07 8.31 15.28
N SER A 221 3.13 9.04 15.89
CA SER A 221 2.01 8.42 16.62
C SER A 221 0.93 7.83 15.70
N ASN A 222 0.75 8.40 14.52
CA ASN A 222 -0.29 8.00 13.57
C ASN A 222 0.25 7.68 12.16
N GLY A 223 1.55 7.86 11.93
CA GLY A 223 2.21 7.61 10.66
C GLY A 223 1.85 8.58 9.53
N MET A 224 1.16 9.69 9.85
CA MET A 224 0.79 10.71 8.87
C MET A 224 1.94 11.64 8.54
N GLU A 225 1.96 12.10 7.31
CA GLU A 225 2.86 13.13 6.82
C GLU A 225 2.07 14.42 6.55
N THR A 226 2.66 15.56 6.87
CA THR A 226 2.09 16.89 6.59
C THR A 226 3.14 17.75 5.92
N TYR A 227 2.73 18.66 5.03
CA TYR A 227 3.60 19.72 4.54
C TYR A 227 3.32 20.99 5.33
N GLN A 228 4.30 21.47 6.09
CA GLN A 228 4.17 22.66 6.93
C GLN A 228 5.16 23.74 6.51
N VAL A 229 4.71 25.00 6.55
CA VAL A 229 5.58 26.15 6.33
C VAL A 229 6.08 26.65 7.68
N GLN A 230 7.39 26.66 7.86
CA GLN A 230 8.04 27.04 9.12
C GLN A 230 9.14 28.09 8.90
N TRP A 231 9.64 28.66 9.99
CA TRP A 231 10.83 29.53 9.97
C TRP A 231 12.08 28.72 9.60
N ILE A 232 12.97 29.32 8.81
CA ILE A 232 14.28 28.75 8.52
C ILE A 232 15.22 28.86 9.73
N SER A 233 16.32 28.12 9.72
CA SER A 233 17.39 28.34 10.71
C SER A 233 18.25 29.56 10.35
N LYS A 234 18.97 30.12 11.33
CA LYS A 234 19.98 31.16 11.10
C LYS A 234 21.07 30.66 10.15
N ALA A 235 21.44 29.37 10.23
CA ALA A 235 22.36 28.74 9.30
C ALA A 235 21.83 28.76 7.84
N SER A 236 20.55 28.40 7.63
CA SER A 236 19.91 28.49 6.31
C SER A 236 19.82 29.93 5.80
N ALA A 237 19.43 30.88 6.66
CA ALA A 237 19.41 32.30 6.33
C ALA A 237 20.81 32.83 5.92
N ALA A 238 21.87 32.36 6.57
CA ALA A 238 23.24 32.69 6.22
C ALA A 238 23.65 32.06 4.88
N GLN A 239 23.30 30.80 4.62
CA GLN A 239 23.55 30.16 3.33
C GLN A 239 22.85 30.87 2.17
N ARG A 240 21.57 31.25 2.35
CA ARG A 240 20.80 32.03 1.38
C ARG A 240 21.45 33.39 1.11
N ALA A 241 21.85 34.11 2.15
CA ALA A 241 22.57 35.38 2.00
C ALA A 241 23.88 35.20 1.23
N GLY A 242 24.62 34.12 1.48
CA GLY A 242 25.84 33.77 0.76
C GLY A 242 25.66 33.55 -0.75
N ARG A 243 24.42 33.31 -1.22
CA ARG A 243 24.12 33.18 -2.66
C ARG A 243 24.24 34.50 -3.41
N ALA A 244 24.07 35.65 -2.75
CA ALA A 244 24.27 36.97 -3.34
C ALA A 244 25.77 37.33 -3.52
N GLY A 245 26.64 36.77 -2.68
CA GLY A 245 28.06 37.15 -2.56
C GLY A 245 29.03 36.27 -3.35
N ARG A 246 28.56 35.52 -4.34
CA ARG A 246 29.36 34.46 -5.00
C ARG A 246 30.51 34.97 -5.86
N THR A 247 30.22 35.91 -6.76
CA THR A 247 31.17 36.43 -7.76
C THR A 247 31.57 37.88 -7.48
N GLY A 248 31.16 38.42 -6.34
CA GLY A 248 31.43 39.79 -5.93
C GLY A 248 30.52 40.23 -4.78
N PRO A 249 30.61 41.50 -4.35
CA PRO A 249 29.75 42.04 -3.31
C PRO A 249 28.27 41.95 -3.71
N GLY A 250 27.45 41.40 -2.83
CA GLY A 250 26.01 41.27 -3.02
C GLY A 250 25.22 41.75 -1.80
N HIS A 251 23.92 41.97 -2.01
CA HIS A 251 22.99 42.39 -0.97
C HIS A 251 21.95 41.29 -0.70
N CYS A 252 21.69 41.02 0.57
CA CYS A 252 20.62 40.14 1.01
C CYS A 252 19.59 40.98 1.77
N TYR A 253 18.36 41.01 1.26
CA TYR A 253 17.22 41.65 1.89
C TYR A 253 16.36 40.58 2.54
N ARG A 254 16.25 40.61 3.87
CA ARG A 254 15.44 39.68 4.65
C ARG A 254 14.07 40.30 4.89
N LEU A 255 13.01 39.55 4.59
CA LEU A 255 11.62 39.99 4.79
C LEU A 255 11.15 39.81 6.25
N TYR A 256 12.08 39.76 7.20
CA TYR A 256 11.83 39.53 8.62
C TYR A 256 12.78 40.41 9.45
N SER A 257 12.32 40.86 10.61
CA SER A 257 13.05 41.82 11.45
C SER A 257 14.28 41.20 12.11
N SER A 258 15.19 42.06 12.58
CA SER A 258 16.35 41.64 13.39
C SER A 258 15.94 40.91 14.67
N ALA A 259 14.81 41.31 15.28
CA ALA A 259 14.24 40.65 16.44
C ALA A 259 13.77 39.23 16.10
N VAL A 260 13.10 39.03 14.96
CA VAL A 260 12.69 37.69 14.47
C VAL A 260 13.94 36.83 14.23
N PHE A 261 14.95 37.36 13.53
CA PHE A 261 16.20 36.65 13.27
C PHE A 261 16.91 36.22 14.57
N SER A 262 16.92 37.07 15.59
CA SER A 262 17.68 36.81 16.83
C SER A 262 16.92 35.91 17.81
N ASN A 263 15.61 36.15 17.97
CA ASN A 263 14.81 35.57 19.06
C ASN A 263 13.94 34.38 18.62
N ILE A 264 13.56 34.28 17.34
CA ILE A 264 12.62 33.26 16.85
C ILE A 264 13.32 32.17 16.04
N LEU A 265 14.27 32.53 15.16
CA LEU A 265 14.93 31.56 14.30
C LEU A 265 15.91 30.69 15.11
N PRO A 266 15.86 29.35 14.99
CA PRO A 266 16.84 28.47 15.62
C PRO A 266 18.20 28.61 14.93
N ASP A 267 19.29 28.39 15.65
CA ASP A 267 20.64 28.51 15.08
C ASP A 267 20.86 27.51 13.94
N PHE A 268 20.43 26.26 14.14
CA PHE A 268 20.55 25.15 13.19
C PHE A 268 19.22 24.44 12.96
N SER A 269 19.03 23.93 11.75
CA SER A 269 17.88 23.08 11.44
C SER A 269 18.00 21.73 12.14
N LEU A 270 16.88 21.17 12.59
CA LEU A 270 16.85 19.84 13.21
C LEU A 270 17.42 18.77 12.26
N ALA A 271 18.19 17.83 12.80
CA ALA A 271 18.76 16.72 12.05
C ALA A 271 17.69 15.82 11.42
N GLU A 272 17.96 15.32 10.21
CA GLU A 272 17.00 14.51 9.44
C GLU A 272 16.64 13.19 10.12
N ILE A 273 17.61 12.57 10.81
CA ILE A 273 17.41 11.34 11.62
C ILE A 273 16.34 11.51 12.71
N SER A 274 16.07 12.74 13.14
CA SER A 274 15.05 13.05 14.15
C SER A 274 13.67 13.29 13.56
N LYS A 275 13.55 13.39 12.23
CA LYS A 275 12.31 13.73 11.52
C LYS A 275 11.71 12.56 10.75
N MET A 276 12.53 11.57 10.38
CA MET A 276 12.14 10.46 9.51
C MET A 276 12.20 9.11 10.25
N PRO A 277 11.42 8.10 9.82
CA PRO A 277 11.59 6.73 10.29
C PRO A 277 13.01 6.21 10.09
N VAL A 278 13.52 5.43 11.06
CA VAL A 278 14.91 4.93 11.08
C VAL A 278 15.02 3.42 10.89
N ASP A 279 13.96 2.75 10.40
CA ASP A 279 13.92 1.30 10.18
C ASP A 279 15.04 0.79 9.27
N GLY A 280 15.35 1.51 8.18
CA GLY A 280 16.47 1.16 7.31
C GLY A 280 17.84 1.26 7.99
N VAL A 281 18.04 2.28 8.83
CA VAL A 281 19.27 2.47 9.61
C VAL A 281 19.43 1.36 10.65
N VAL A 282 18.35 1.05 11.39
CA VAL A 282 18.32 -0.03 12.37
C VAL A 282 18.62 -1.38 11.72
N LEU A 283 18.02 -1.67 10.56
CA LEU A 283 18.29 -2.91 9.82
C LEU A 283 19.76 -3.01 9.41
N LEU A 284 20.32 -1.92 8.88
CA LEU A 284 21.73 -1.88 8.47
C LEU A 284 22.65 -2.12 9.67
N MET A 285 22.42 -1.45 10.80
CA MET A 285 23.22 -1.61 12.02
C MET A 285 23.13 -3.03 12.58
N LYS A 286 21.94 -3.63 12.63
CA LYS A 286 21.75 -5.03 13.04
C LYS A 286 22.50 -5.99 12.10
N SER A 287 22.54 -5.71 10.79
CA SER A 287 23.31 -6.52 9.84
C SER A 287 24.82 -6.42 10.05
N MET A 288 25.30 -5.28 10.57
CA MET A 288 26.68 -5.08 11.05
C MET A 288 26.95 -5.65 12.45
N ARG A 289 26.01 -6.44 13.02
CA ARG A 289 26.08 -7.04 14.37
C ARG A 289 26.07 -6.02 15.52
N ILE A 290 25.45 -4.87 15.30
CA ILE A 290 25.17 -3.89 16.37
C ILE A 290 23.79 -4.21 16.94
N ASP A 291 23.75 -5.07 17.97
CA ASP A 291 22.49 -5.57 18.53
C ASP A 291 21.71 -4.48 19.29
N LYS A 292 22.40 -3.70 20.13
CA LYS A 292 21.82 -2.63 20.94
C LYS A 292 22.02 -1.27 20.27
N VAL A 293 21.13 -0.95 19.31
CA VAL A 293 21.19 0.31 18.55
C VAL A 293 21.13 1.54 19.46
N GLN A 294 20.40 1.47 20.59
CA GLN A 294 20.31 2.56 21.56
C GLN A 294 21.67 3.00 22.14
N ASN A 295 22.65 2.09 22.19
CA ASN A 295 23.98 2.38 22.74
C ASN A 295 24.95 2.93 21.70
N PHE A 296 24.52 3.05 20.44
CA PHE A 296 25.38 3.53 19.38
C PHE A 296 25.64 5.04 19.53
N PRO A 297 26.89 5.50 19.36
CA PRO A 297 27.26 6.90 19.57
C PRO A 297 26.87 7.78 18.37
N PHE A 298 25.58 8.03 18.19
CA PHE A 298 25.10 8.95 17.16
C PHE A 298 25.53 10.40 17.44
N PRO A 299 25.93 11.18 16.42
CA PRO A 299 26.17 12.63 16.59
C PRO A 299 24.93 13.36 17.13
N THR A 300 23.74 12.92 16.68
CA THR A 300 22.45 13.30 17.25
C THR A 300 21.61 12.04 17.34
N PRO A 301 21.31 11.54 18.56
CA PRO A 301 20.59 10.29 18.71
C PRO A 301 19.13 10.43 18.24
N PRO A 302 18.58 9.41 17.56
CA PRO A 302 17.14 9.37 17.28
C PRO A 302 16.35 9.25 18.57
N LYS A 303 15.08 9.67 18.54
CA LYS A 303 14.16 9.49 19.66
C LYS A 303 14.01 7.99 20.00
N ILE A 304 13.87 7.67 21.28
CA ILE A 304 13.68 6.28 21.74
C ILE A 304 12.42 5.68 21.10
N THR A 305 11.35 6.46 20.96
CA THR A 305 10.10 6.03 20.29
C THR A 305 10.35 5.61 18.85
N ALA A 306 11.15 6.38 18.10
CA ALA A 306 11.50 6.06 16.71
C ALA A 306 12.32 4.75 16.60
N LEU A 307 13.18 4.45 17.58
CA LEU A 307 13.90 3.17 17.64
C LEU A 307 12.97 1.99 17.93
N VAL A 308 12.00 2.17 18.84
CA VAL A 308 11.00 1.15 19.15
C VAL A 308 10.10 0.87 17.95
N GLU A 309 9.61 1.93 17.29
CA GLU A 309 8.82 1.84 16.06
C GLU A 309 9.59 1.15 14.93
N ALA A 310 10.88 1.46 14.77
CA ALA A 310 11.74 0.79 13.81
C ALA A 310 11.87 -0.71 14.08
N GLU A 311 12.08 -1.13 15.34
CA GLU A 311 12.12 -2.55 15.69
C GLU A 311 10.76 -3.24 15.49
N GLN A 312 9.64 -2.57 15.81
CA GLN A 312 8.29 -3.09 15.56
C GLN A 312 8.01 -3.27 14.07
N CYS A 313 8.34 -2.27 13.25
CA CYS A 313 8.27 -2.33 11.79
C CYS A 313 9.08 -3.53 11.25
N LEU A 314 10.34 -3.68 11.67
CA LEU A 314 11.18 -4.78 11.21
C LEU A 314 10.70 -6.17 11.69
N LYS A 315 10.02 -6.26 12.83
CA LYS A 315 9.33 -7.50 13.26
C LYS A 315 8.10 -7.78 12.40
N ALA A 316 7.31 -6.75 12.08
CA ALA A 316 6.15 -6.87 11.20
C ALA A 316 6.55 -7.32 9.78
N LEU A 317 7.70 -6.85 9.28
CA LEU A 317 8.30 -7.27 8.01
C LEU A 317 9.02 -8.63 8.07
N GLU A 318 9.03 -9.30 9.23
CA GLU A 318 9.72 -10.57 9.48
C GLU A 318 11.25 -10.49 9.26
N ALA A 319 11.81 -9.29 9.27
CA ALA A 319 13.25 -9.03 9.21
C ALA A 319 13.92 -9.34 10.55
N LEU A 320 13.19 -9.18 11.66
CA LEU A 320 13.64 -9.53 13.00
C LEU A 320 12.75 -10.63 13.61
N HIS A 321 13.38 -11.54 14.35
CA HIS A 321 12.67 -12.44 15.25
C HIS A 321 12.07 -11.68 16.44
N SER A 322 11.19 -12.35 17.21
CA SER A 322 10.60 -11.80 18.45
C SER A 322 11.65 -11.33 19.46
N ASN A 323 12.80 -12.02 19.51
CA ASN A 323 13.96 -11.69 20.35
C ASN A 323 14.83 -10.53 19.83
N GLY A 324 14.48 -9.91 18.70
CA GLY A 324 15.20 -8.78 18.12
C GLY A 324 16.46 -9.12 17.31
N LYS A 325 16.71 -10.42 17.04
CA LYS A 325 17.80 -10.88 16.16
C LYS A 325 17.36 -10.93 14.70
N LEU A 326 18.33 -10.71 13.81
CA LEU A 326 18.11 -10.67 12.36
C LEU A 326 17.79 -12.07 11.79
N THR A 327 16.70 -12.15 11.02
CA THR A 327 16.30 -13.38 10.30
C THR A 327 17.11 -13.55 9.00
N PRO A 328 17.12 -14.73 8.36
CA PRO A 328 17.69 -14.89 7.01
C PRO A 328 17.07 -13.92 5.99
N LEU A 329 15.77 -13.68 6.09
CA LEU A 329 15.06 -12.67 5.30
C LEU A 329 15.58 -11.26 5.58
N GLY A 330 15.73 -10.88 6.85
CA GLY A 330 16.28 -9.58 7.25
C GLY A 330 17.72 -9.36 6.76
N LYS A 331 18.54 -10.41 6.76
CA LYS A 331 19.90 -10.35 6.17
C LYS A 331 19.86 -10.13 4.66
N ALA A 332 18.97 -10.82 3.95
CA ALA A 332 18.77 -10.60 2.52
C ALA A 332 18.26 -9.17 2.23
N MET A 333 17.32 -8.66 3.03
CA MET A 333 16.81 -7.29 2.91
C MET A 333 17.91 -6.23 3.04
N ALA A 334 18.81 -6.38 4.02
CA ALA A 334 19.90 -5.43 4.28
C ALA A 334 20.91 -5.28 3.12
N ARG A 335 20.88 -6.16 2.11
CA ARG A 335 21.76 -6.09 0.94
C ARG A 335 21.30 -5.12 -0.13
N PHE A 336 20.04 -4.73 -0.11
CA PHE A 336 19.47 -3.81 -1.07
C PHE A 336 19.57 -2.37 -0.56
N PRO A 337 20.03 -1.40 -1.37
CA PRO A 337 20.14 0.00 -0.98
C PRO A 337 18.78 0.71 -1.08
N MET A 338 17.77 0.19 -0.39
CA MET A 338 16.39 0.69 -0.41
C MET A 338 15.72 0.49 0.95
N SER A 339 14.54 1.09 1.17
CA SER A 339 13.79 0.85 2.42
C SER A 339 13.48 -0.65 2.60
N PRO A 340 13.53 -1.16 3.85
CA PRO A 340 13.17 -2.54 4.19
C PRO A 340 11.86 -3.02 3.57
N ARG A 341 10.86 -2.13 3.44
CA ARG A 341 9.54 -2.45 2.87
C ARG A 341 9.63 -2.88 1.42
N HIS A 342 10.37 -2.12 0.62
CA HIS A 342 10.57 -2.42 -0.80
C HIS A 342 11.42 -3.69 -0.98
N SER A 343 12.45 -3.89 -0.15
CA SER A 343 13.24 -5.12 -0.16
C SER A 343 12.39 -6.34 0.20
N ARG A 344 11.53 -6.22 1.21
CA ARG A 344 10.58 -7.29 1.62
C ARG A 344 9.65 -7.66 0.47
N MET A 345 9.07 -6.67 -0.21
CA MET A 345 8.24 -6.89 -1.40
C MET A 345 9.00 -7.69 -2.47
N LEU A 346 10.18 -7.22 -2.88
CA LEU A 346 10.96 -7.86 -3.94
C LEU A 346 11.36 -9.30 -3.58
N LEU A 347 11.84 -9.52 -2.35
CA LEU A 347 12.23 -10.84 -1.87
C LEU A 347 11.04 -11.81 -1.75
N THR A 348 9.83 -11.29 -1.49
CA THR A 348 8.60 -12.10 -1.46
C THR A 348 8.28 -12.67 -2.84
N VAL A 349 8.47 -11.87 -3.90
CA VAL A 349 8.28 -12.34 -5.29
C VAL A 349 9.29 -13.44 -5.61
N ILE A 350 10.58 -13.22 -5.30
CA ILE A 350 11.64 -14.20 -5.57
C ILE A 350 11.36 -15.51 -4.83
N GLN A 351 11.05 -15.43 -3.54
CA GLN A 351 10.76 -16.61 -2.71
C GLN A 351 9.50 -17.36 -3.19
N THR A 352 8.44 -16.63 -3.58
CA THR A 352 7.20 -17.24 -4.06
C THR A 352 7.42 -17.92 -5.41
N MET A 353 8.12 -17.27 -6.34
CA MET A 353 8.44 -17.85 -7.64
C MET A 353 9.34 -19.06 -7.51
N ARG A 354 10.29 -19.09 -6.57
CA ARG A 354 11.14 -20.27 -6.33
C ARG A 354 10.33 -21.52 -5.97
N LYS A 355 9.19 -21.38 -5.29
CA LYS A 355 8.30 -22.50 -4.93
C LYS A 355 7.47 -23.01 -6.11
N VAL A 356 7.27 -22.18 -7.13
CA VAL A 356 6.51 -22.54 -8.34
C VAL A 356 7.50 -23.05 -9.39
N ASN A 357 7.57 -24.37 -9.58
CA ASN A 357 8.44 -24.95 -10.60
C ASN A 357 7.96 -24.58 -12.01
N CYS A 358 8.89 -24.10 -12.86
CA CYS A 358 8.71 -23.90 -14.31
C CYS A 358 7.55 -22.97 -14.72
N TYR A 359 7.43 -21.78 -14.10
CA TYR A 359 6.48 -20.78 -14.59
C TYR A 359 7.05 -20.03 -15.81
N ALA A 360 6.46 -20.26 -16.99
CA ALA A 360 6.96 -19.75 -18.27
C ALA A 360 7.16 -18.22 -18.33
N ARG A 361 6.42 -17.45 -17.51
CA ARG A 361 6.46 -15.98 -17.48
C ARG A 361 7.14 -15.42 -16.23
N ALA A 362 7.90 -16.24 -15.48
CA ALA A 362 8.55 -15.83 -14.24
C ALA A 362 9.45 -14.59 -14.42
N ASN A 363 10.21 -14.54 -15.52
CA ASN A 363 11.10 -13.43 -15.83
C ASN A 363 10.35 -12.10 -16.04
N LEU A 364 9.16 -12.13 -16.65
CA LEU A 364 8.32 -10.93 -16.79
C LEU A 364 7.82 -10.44 -15.42
N VAL A 365 7.36 -11.37 -14.57
CA VAL A 365 6.89 -11.03 -13.22
C VAL A 365 8.02 -10.41 -12.38
N LEU A 366 9.25 -10.92 -12.49
CA LEU A 366 10.40 -10.30 -11.86
C LEU A 366 10.66 -8.88 -12.40
N GLY A 367 10.58 -8.68 -13.72
CA GLY A 367 10.67 -7.36 -14.34
C GLY A 367 9.67 -6.37 -13.74
N TYR A 368 8.41 -6.78 -13.60
CA TYR A 368 7.36 -6.00 -12.96
C TYR A 368 7.57 -5.77 -11.46
N ALA A 369 8.08 -6.76 -10.73
CA ALA A 369 8.39 -6.62 -9.30
C ALA A 369 9.48 -5.57 -9.08
N VAL A 370 10.53 -5.56 -9.92
CA VAL A 370 11.61 -4.57 -9.85
C VAL A 370 11.12 -3.19 -10.26
N ALA A 371 10.27 -3.09 -11.29
CA ALA A 371 9.64 -1.83 -11.70
C ALA A 371 8.71 -1.27 -10.60
N ALA A 372 7.89 -2.11 -9.97
CA ALA A 372 7.05 -1.74 -8.83
C ALA A 372 7.90 -1.25 -7.64
N ALA A 373 9.05 -1.90 -7.38
CA ALA A 373 9.94 -1.50 -6.31
C ALA A 373 10.57 -0.12 -6.58
N ALA A 374 10.95 0.14 -7.84
CA ALA A 374 11.44 1.45 -8.27
C ALA A 374 10.35 2.53 -8.19
N ALA A 375 9.12 2.21 -8.61
CA ALA A 375 7.97 3.12 -8.56
C ALA A 375 7.62 3.54 -7.13
N LEU A 376 7.66 2.61 -6.17
CA LEU A 376 7.38 2.89 -4.75
C LEU A 376 8.54 3.63 -4.05
N SER A 377 9.77 3.47 -4.53
CA SER A 377 10.96 4.10 -3.94
C SER A 377 11.13 5.57 -4.34
N LEU A 378 10.43 6.03 -5.37
CA LEU A 378 10.54 7.39 -5.93
C LEU A 378 9.20 8.12 -5.86
N SER A 379 9.23 9.44 -6.06
CA SER A 379 8.00 10.24 -6.08
C SER A 379 7.08 9.80 -7.23
N ASN A 380 5.77 9.88 -7.03
CA ASN A 380 4.80 9.60 -8.09
C ASN A 380 5.09 10.48 -9.33
N PRO A 381 5.25 9.88 -10.53
CA PRO A 381 5.67 10.60 -11.72
C PRO A 381 4.52 11.39 -12.38
N VAL A 382 3.27 11.14 -11.99
CA VAL A 382 2.11 11.83 -12.57
C VAL A 382 2.10 13.29 -12.11
N VAL A 383 2.08 14.21 -13.08
CA VAL A 383 2.08 15.65 -12.83
C VAL A 383 0.67 16.11 -12.46
N LEU A 384 0.34 16.00 -11.17
CA LEU A 384 -0.89 16.54 -10.59
C LEU A 384 -0.67 18.02 -10.21
N GLN A 385 -0.63 18.93 -11.18
CA GLN A 385 -0.65 20.37 -10.89
C GLN A 385 -2.10 20.83 -10.63
N PHE A 386 -2.63 20.50 -9.46
CA PHE A 386 -3.93 21.01 -9.01
C PHE A 386 -3.88 21.61 -7.61
N GLU A 387 -2.91 22.47 -7.35
CA GLU A 387 -2.98 23.42 -6.24
C GLU A 387 -2.36 24.75 -6.70
N GLY A 388 -3.15 25.51 -7.46
CA GLY A 388 -3.01 26.96 -7.45
C GLY A 388 -3.97 27.47 -6.39
N SER A 389 -3.44 28.25 -5.44
CA SER A 389 -4.19 29.13 -4.56
C SER A 389 -5.53 29.54 -5.18
N ASP A 390 -6.63 29.22 -4.52
CA ASP A 390 -7.81 30.07 -4.54
C ASP A 390 -7.32 31.43 -4.00
N VAL A 391 -6.89 32.30 -4.91
CA VAL A 391 -6.89 33.72 -4.62
C VAL A 391 -8.37 34.05 -4.55
N ASN A 392 -8.83 34.51 -3.37
CA ASN A 392 -10.18 34.96 -3.11
C ASN A 392 -10.71 35.70 -4.34
N LYS A 393 -11.75 35.14 -4.99
CA LYS A 393 -12.43 35.80 -6.12
C LYS A 393 -12.91 37.19 -5.73
N ASP A 394 -13.23 37.38 -4.45
CA ASP A 394 -13.80 38.62 -3.91
C ASP A 394 -12.77 39.77 -3.81
N GLU A 395 -11.46 39.49 -3.81
CA GLU A 395 -10.43 40.55 -3.83
C GLU A 395 -10.13 41.08 -5.24
N LEU A 396 -10.46 40.33 -6.29
CA LEU A 396 -10.22 40.74 -7.68
C LEU A 396 -11.33 41.63 -8.25
N GLU A 397 -12.51 41.66 -7.63
CA GLU A 397 -13.64 42.48 -8.11
C GLU A 397 -13.55 43.95 -7.68
N GLN A 398 -12.65 44.31 -6.75
CA GLN A 398 -12.47 45.71 -6.31
C GLN A 398 -11.38 46.48 -7.07
N ASP A 399 -10.45 45.81 -7.76
CA ASP A 399 -9.34 46.45 -8.49
C ASP A 399 -9.66 46.72 -10.00
N GLU A 400 -10.91 46.52 -10.44
CA GLU A 400 -11.36 46.71 -11.84
C GLU A 400 -11.29 48.15 -12.39
N LYS A 401 -10.87 49.14 -11.58
CA LYS A 401 -10.89 50.56 -11.99
C LYS A 401 -9.54 51.15 -12.40
N SER A 402 -8.48 50.37 -12.61
CA SER A 402 -7.23 50.88 -13.19
C SER A 402 -6.71 50.05 -14.37
N GLY A 403 -7.08 50.45 -15.59
CA GLY A 403 -6.21 50.51 -16.78
C GLY A 403 -5.48 49.27 -17.35
N THR A 404 -5.56 48.07 -16.77
CA THR A 404 -4.85 46.87 -17.28
C THR A 404 -5.76 45.63 -17.36
N GLN A 405 -7.00 45.83 -17.82
CA GLN A 405 -8.04 44.79 -17.86
C GLN A 405 -7.80 43.70 -18.93
N VAL A 406 -7.08 44.00 -20.02
CA VAL A 406 -6.98 43.09 -21.18
C VAL A 406 -6.01 41.92 -20.95
N ASP A 407 -4.89 42.12 -20.25
CA ASP A 407 -3.87 41.07 -20.08
C ASP A 407 -4.21 40.07 -18.96
N VAL A 408 -4.86 40.51 -17.88
CA VAL A 408 -5.21 39.65 -16.74
C VAL A 408 -6.31 38.65 -17.10
N GLU A 409 -7.33 39.08 -17.85
CA GLU A 409 -8.38 38.17 -18.33
C GLU A 409 -7.85 37.11 -19.32
N VAL A 410 -6.92 37.50 -20.20
CA VAL A 410 -6.33 36.60 -21.21
C VAL A 410 -5.47 35.54 -20.52
N ILE A 411 -4.66 35.92 -19.52
CA ILE A 411 -3.88 34.99 -18.70
C ILE A 411 -4.80 34.04 -17.93
N GLY A 412 -5.90 34.55 -17.36
CA GLY A 412 -6.90 33.73 -16.66
C GLY A 412 -7.59 32.71 -17.58
N LYS A 413 -7.93 33.10 -18.81
CA LYS A 413 -8.51 32.19 -19.83
C LYS A 413 -7.50 31.13 -20.30
N GLN A 414 -6.24 31.52 -20.52
CA GLN A 414 -5.17 30.59 -20.89
C GLN A 414 -4.85 29.57 -19.79
N GLU A 415 -4.81 29.99 -18.53
CA GLU A 415 -4.55 29.09 -17.40
C GLU A 415 -5.71 28.11 -17.18
N LYS A 416 -6.97 28.57 -17.33
CA LYS A 416 -8.15 27.69 -17.32
C LYS A 416 -8.09 26.64 -18.43
N LEU A 417 -7.72 27.03 -19.64
CA LEU A 417 -7.58 26.10 -20.77
C LEU A 417 -6.44 25.09 -20.53
N ARG A 418 -5.30 25.54 -19.97
CA ARG A 418 -4.19 24.67 -19.60
C ARG A 418 -4.59 23.63 -18.56
N ARG A 419 -5.33 24.05 -17.52
CA ARG A 419 -5.89 23.15 -16.50
C ARG A 419 -6.86 22.14 -17.10
N LYS A 420 -7.75 22.57 -18.01
CA LYS A 420 -8.68 21.67 -18.71
C LYS A 420 -7.92 20.62 -19.53
N LYS A 421 -6.94 21.04 -20.33
CA LYS A 421 -6.08 20.14 -21.10
C LYS A 421 -5.36 19.14 -20.19
N GLN A 422 -4.81 19.58 -19.06
CA GLN A 422 -4.16 18.68 -18.11
C GLN A 422 -5.13 17.69 -17.46
N LYS A 423 -6.35 18.12 -17.09
CA LYS A 423 -7.41 17.22 -16.61
C LYS A 423 -7.71 16.14 -17.65
N GLU A 424 -7.84 16.51 -18.92
CA GLU A 424 -8.11 15.59 -20.03
C GLU A 424 -6.95 14.63 -20.29
N THR A 425 -5.71 15.12 -20.39
CA THR A 425 -4.51 14.28 -20.59
C THR A 425 -4.37 13.24 -19.48
N ALA A 426 -4.63 13.64 -18.25
CA ALA A 426 -4.43 12.75 -17.12
C ALA A 426 -5.64 11.79 -16.94
N LYS A 427 -6.84 12.14 -17.42
CA LYS A 427 -7.92 11.15 -17.67
C LYS A 427 -7.51 10.12 -18.74
N MET A 428 -6.89 10.56 -19.84
CA MET A 428 -6.39 9.65 -20.88
C MET A 428 -5.30 8.71 -20.33
N PHE A 429 -4.41 9.22 -19.47
CA PHE A 429 -3.42 8.40 -18.77
C PHE A 429 -4.09 7.27 -17.98
N HIS A 430 -5.08 7.60 -17.13
CA HIS A 430 -5.79 6.59 -16.37
C HIS A 430 -6.53 5.60 -17.28
N ALA A 431 -7.19 6.06 -18.33
CA ALA A 431 -7.85 5.16 -19.27
C ALA A 431 -6.89 4.16 -19.93
N LYS A 432 -5.63 4.56 -20.15
CA LYS A 432 -4.62 3.74 -20.84
C LYS A 432 -3.86 2.79 -19.92
N PHE A 433 -3.46 3.24 -18.73
CA PHE A 433 -2.52 2.51 -17.86
C PHE A 433 -3.13 1.97 -16.58
N SER A 434 -4.36 2.39 -16.22
CA SER A 434 -4.94 2.09 -14.91
C SER A 434 -5.11 0.59 -14.68
N ASN A 435 -4.51 0.12 -13.59
CA ASN A 435 -4.77 -1.18 -13.01
C ASN A 435 -5.77 -1.02 -11.85
N PRO A 436 -6.96 -1.68 -11.89
CA PRO A 436 -8.00 -1.52 -10.88
C PRO A 436 -7.60 -2.03 -9.49
N ASN A 437 -6.55 -2.85 -9.41
CA ASN A 437 -6.06 -3.48 -8.19
C ASN A 437 -4.88 -2.74 -7.56
N SER A 438 -4.14 -1.90 -8.30
CA SER A 438 -2.93 -1.24 -7.76
C SER A 438 -2.49 0.02 -8.51
N ASP A 439 -2.28 1.10 -7.76
CA ASP A 439 -1.63 2.31 -8.25
C ASP A 439 -0.16 2.05 -8.64
N THR A 440 0.51 1.18 -7.90
CA THR A 440 1.92 0.82 -8.16
C THR A 440 2.06 0.09 -9.48
N LEU A 441 1.17 -0.87 -9.77
CA LEU A 441 1.21 -1.61 -11.04
C LEU A 441 0.86 -0.72 -12.22
N THR A 442 -0.01 0.28 -12.03
CA THR A 442 -0.30 1.34 -13.01
C THR A 442 0.99 2.08 -13.40
N ILE A 443 1.78 2.51 -12.42
CA ILE A 443 3.06 3.20 -12.67
C ILE A 443 4.09 2.25 -13.28
N ALA A 444 4.17 1.00 -12.84
CA ALA A 444 5.08 0.01 -13.38
C ALA A 444 4.79 -0.27 -14.88
N TYR A 445 3.52 -0.32 -15.27
CA TYR A 445 3.14 -0.46 -16.68
C TYR A 445 3.48 0.79 -17.49
N ALA A 446 3.21 1.99 -16.95
CA ALA A 446 3.63 3.24 -17.59
C ALA A 446 5.17 3.31 -17.79
N LEU A 447 5.95 2.78 -16.83
CA LEU A 447 7.41 2.70 -16.93
C LEU A 447 7.85 1.75 -18.05
N GLN A 448 7.20 0.61 -18.23
CA GLN A 448 7.49 -0.30 -19.35
C GLN A 448 7.26 0.42 -20.69
N CYS A 449 6.10 1.06 -20.86
CA CYS A 449 5.79 1.78 -22.10
C CYS A 449 6.74 2.97 -22.34
N PHE A 450 7.18 3.65 -21.28
CA PHE A 450 8.20 4.70 -21.36
C PHE A 450 9.53 4.16 -21.88
N GLU A 451 10.02 3.04 -21.36
CA GLU A 451 11.28 2.42 -21.80
C GLU A 451 11.21 1.83 -23.23
N LEU A 452 10.01 1.46 -23.69
CA LEU A 452 9.76 0.99 -25.06
C LEU A 452 9.56 2.12 -26.07
N SER A 453 9.31 3.35 -25.60
CA SER A 453 9.07 4.48 -26.49
C SER A 453 10.35 4.92 -27.21
N SER A 454 10.22 5.26 -28.50
CA SER A 454 11.34 5.81 -29.28
C SER A 454 11.75 7.21 -28.81
N SER A 455 10.81 7.96 -28.23
CA SER A 455 10.99 9.34 -27.77
C SER A 455 10.44 9.50 -26.34
N PRO A 456 11.29 9.31 -25.31
CA PRO A 456 10.88 9.37 -23.91
C PRO A 456 10.27 10.70 -23.48
N ALA A 457 10.74 11.81 -24.05
CA ALA A 457 10.26 13.15 -23.74
C ALA A 457 8.85 13.41 -24.27
N GLU A 458 8.57 13.02 -25.52
CA GLU A 458 7.23 13.13 -26.11
C GLU A 458 6.24 12.22 -25.39
N PHE A 459 6.64 10.98 -25.09
CA PHE A 459 5.83 10.07 -24.29
C PHE A 459 5.41 10.68 -22.94
N CYS A 460 6.34 11.34 -22.24
CA CYS A 460 6.03 11.98 -20.97
C CYS A 460 5.05 13.15 -21.12
N ASN A 461 5.22 13.96 -22.16
CA ASN A 461 4.33 15.10 -22.44
C ASN A 461 2.91 14.64 -22.79
N ASP A 462 2.78 13.59 -23.60
CA ASP A 462 1.50 13.05 -24.04
C ASP A 462 0.71 12.37 -22.92
N ASN A 463 1.41 11.91 -21.87
CA ASN A 463 0.83 11.15 -20.76
C ASN A 463 0.87 11.91 -19.42
N ALA A 464 1.23 13.20 -19.42
CA ALA A 464 1.35 14.04 -18.22
C ALA A 464 2.28 13.46 -17.13
N LEU A 465 3.41 12.89 -17.55
CA LEU A 465 4.43 12.30 -16.67
C LEU A 465 5.64 13.22 -16.53
N HIS A 466 6.30 13.16 -15.37
CA HIS A 466 7.53 13.90 -15.11
C HIS A 466 8.76 13.11 -15.61
N LEU A 467 9.36 13.60 -16.71
CA LEU A 467 10.46 12.94 -17.43
C LEU A 467 11.61 12.50 -16.51
N LYS A 468 12.15 13.41 -15.69
CA LYS A 468 13.30 13.11 -14.82
C LYS A 468 12.99 12.00 -13.81
N THR A 469 11.78 11.97 -13.28
CA THR A 469 11.37 10.91 -12.35
C THR A 469 11.24 9.57 -13.05
N MET A 470 10.75 9.54 -14.29
CA MET A 470 10.70 8.32 -15.11
C MET A 470 12.11 7.80 -15.46
N GLU A 471 13.04 8.69 -15.79
CA GLU A 471 14.45 8.34 -16.03
C GLU A 471 15.13 7.78 -14.77
N GLU A 472 14.91 8.41 -13.61
CA GLU A 472 15.39 7.93 -12.31
C GLU A 472 14.79 6.55 -11.96
N MET A 473 13.49 6.34 -12.22
CA MET A 473 12.84 5.04 -12.05
C MET A 473 13.44 3.97 -12.96
N SER A 474 13.69 4.28 -14.23
CA SER A 474 14.34 3.35 -15.17
C SER A 474 15.76 3.00 -14.73
N ASN A 475 16.54 3.99 -14.29
CA ASN A 475 17.88 3.77 -13.74
C ASN A 475 17.85 2.88 -12.49
N LEU A 476 16.95 3.16 -11.56
CA LEU A 476 16.78 2.37 -10.34
C LEU A 476 16.35 0.94 -10.65
N ARG A 477 15.42 0.74 -11.59
CA ARG A 477 15.00 -0.60 -12.06
C ARG A 477 16.20 -1.41 -12.53
N ARG A 478 17.03 -0.84 -13.41
CA ARG A 478 18.23 -1.49 -13.94
C ARG A 478 19.24 -1.82 -12.83
N GLN A 479 19.46 -0.89 -11.90
CA GLN A 479 20.37 -1.10 -10.77
C GLN A 479 19.89 -2.21 -9.84
N LEU A 480 18.60 -2.22 -9.48
CA LEU A 480 18.01 -3.25 -8.64
C LEU A 480 18.07 -4.63 -9.32
N LEU A 481 17.78 -4.69 -10.62
CA LEU A 481 17.92 -5.92 -11.39
C LEU A 481 19.36 -6.44 -11.36
N GLN A 482 20.34 -5.56 -11.59
CA GLN A 482 21.75 -5.92 -11.49
C GLN A 482 22.11 -6.47 -10.11
N LEU A 483 21.65 -5.84 -9.03
CA LEU A 483 21.91 -6.29 -7.66
C LEU A 483 21.33 -7.67 -7.33
N ILE A 484 20.16 -8.02 -7.91
CA ILE A 484 19.55 -9.36 -7.75
C ILE A 484 20.48 -10.46 -8.29
N PHE A 485 21.18 -10.20 -9.41
CA PHE A 485 22.03 -11.20 -10.07
C PHE A 485 23.50 -11.16 -9.63
N GLU A 486 24.03 -10.00 -9.21
CA GLU A 486 25.45 -9.89 -8.82
C GLU A 486 25.74 -10.37 -7.40
N LYS A 487 24.81 -10.17 -6.45
CA LYS A 487 25.03 -10.57 -5.06
C LYS A 487 24.57 -12.02 -4.85
N GLY A 488 25.47 -12.97 -5.10
CA GLY A 488 25.25 -14.36 -4.74
C GLY A 488 24.87 -14.51 -3.26
N LEU A 489 23.69 -15.06 -2.99
CA LEU A 489 23.21 -15.32 -1.63
C LEU A 489 23.87 -16.61 -1.11
N CYS A 490 24.49 -16.54 0.07
CA CYS A 490 25.24 -17.66 0.66
C CYS A 490 24.51 -18.25 1.87
N GLY A 491 24.63 -19.57 2.07
CA GLY A 491 24.06 -20.27 3.22
C GLY A 491 22.52 -20.22 3.27
N THR A 492 21.96 -19.84 4.43
CA THR A 492 20.50 -19.82 4.70
C THR A 492 19.69 -18.82 3.88
N GLU A 493 20.34 -18.03 3.03
CA GLU A 493 19.68 -17.02 2.19
C GLU A 493 19.43 -17.52 0.76
N GLN A 494 19.83 -18.76 0.43
CA GLN A 494 19.61 -19.34 -0.90
C GLN A 494 18.14 -19.33 -1.33
N ASP A 495 17.20 -19.37 -0.38
CA ASP A 495 15.76 -19.28 -0.64
C ASP A 495 15.34 -17.97 -1.34
N PHE A 496 16.20 -16.95 -1.29
CA PHE A 496 15.98 -15.65 -1.90
C PHE A 496 16.76 -15.44 -3.20
N SER A 497 17.40 -16.48 -3.76
CA SER A 497 18.06 -16.41 -5.05
C SER A 497 17.10 -16.70 -6.21
N TRP A 498 17.25 -15.94 -7.30
CA TRP A 498 16.50 -16.17 -8.53
C TRP A 498 17.02 -17.40 -9.28
N ILE A 499 16.11 -18.28 -9.72
CA ILE A 499 16.46 -19.56 -10.37
C ILE A 499 15.86 -19.75 -11.77
N HIS A 500 14.94 -18.86 -12.21
CA HIS A 500 14.13 -19.08 -13.41
C HIS A 500 14.72 -18.51 -14.71
N GLY A 501 15.91 -17.92 -14.65
CA GLY A 501 16.55 -17.34 -15.81
C GLY A 501 17.71 -16.42 -15.50
N THR A 502 18.30 -15.85 -16.55
CA THR A 502 19.38 -14.86 -16.47
C THR A 502 18.86 -13.42 -16.47
N ARG A 503 19.73 -12.45 -16.14
CA ARG A 503 19.41 -11.03 -16.24
C ARG A 503 18.91 -10.63 -17.63
N ASP A 504 19.57 -11.14 -18.67
CA ASP A 504 19.26 -10.78 -20.05
C ASP A 504 17.90 -11.32 -20.50
N GLU A 505 17.50 -12.49 -20.00
CA GLU A 505 16.16 -13.04 -20.23
C GLU A 505 15.06 -12.21 -19.55
N VAL A 506 15.33 -11.66 -18.36
CA VAL A 506 14.41 -10.73 -17.67
C VAL A 506 14.27 -9.43 -18.46
N GLU A 507 15.38 -8.85 -18.92
CA GLU A 507 15.34 -7.66 -19.78
C GLU A 507 14.65 -7.94 -21.12
N HIS A 508 14.85 -9.13 -21.70
CA HIS A 508 14.16 -9.51 -22.93
C HIS A 508 12.65 -9.61 -22.71
N ALA A 509 12.21 -10.31 -21.66
CA ALA A 509 10.80 -10.44 -21.31
C ALA A 509 10.16 -9.06 -21.04
N TRP A 510 10.88 -8.18 -20.34
CA TRP A 510 10.45 -6.80 -20.06
C TRP A 510 10.23 -5.97 -21.33
N ARG A 511 11.02 -6.20 -22.38
CA ARG A 511 10.97 -5.44 -23.64
C ARG A 511 9.92 -5.94 -24.65
N VAL A 512 9.21 -7.03 -24.37
CA VAL A 512 8.15 -7.51 -25.27
C VAL A 512 6.92 -6.63 -25.12
N SER A 513 6.56 -5.91 -26.19
CA SER A 513 5.37 -5.05 -26.24
C SER A 513 4.09 -5.90 -26.29
N SER A 514 3.08 -5.53 -25.49
CA SER A 514 1.71 -6.06 -25.60
C SER A 514 0.71 -4.93 -25.75
N ASN A 515 -0.26 -5.10 -26.66
CA ASN A 515 -1.34 -4.13 -26.90
C ASN A 515 -2.39 -4.07 -25.76
N ASN A 516 -2.23 -4.89 -24.72
CA ASN A 516 -3.09 -5.03 -23.55
C ASN A 516 -2.25 -4.95 -22.27
N PRO A 517 -2.86 -4.73 -21.07
CA PRO A 517 -2.16 -4.88 -19.81
C PRO A 517 -1.42 -6.23 -19.81
N PRO A 518 -0.08 -6.20 -19.68
CA PRO A 518 0.74 -7.38 -19.95
C PRO A 518 0.59 -8.45 -18.88
N LEU A 519 0.18 -8.08 -17.66
CA LEU A 519 0.08 -9.00 -16.54
C LEU A 519 -1.25 -9.76 -16.56
N LEU A 520 -1.17 -11.05 -16.28
CA LEU A 520 -2.33 -11.90 -16.02
C LEU A 520 -2.84 -11.67 -14.58
N LEU A 521 -4.13 -11.91 -14.33
CA LEU A 521 -4.74 -11.69 -13.01
C LEU A 521 -3.98 -12.42 -11.87
N ASN A 522 -3.50 -13.64 -12.11
CA ASN A 522 -2.70 -14.38 -11.13
C ASN A 522 -1.30 -13.75 -10.89
N GLU A 523 -0.71 -13.13 -11.91
CA GLU A 523 0.56 -12.40 -11.80
C GLU A 523 0.35 -11.09 -11.01
N GLU A 524 -0.75 -10.37 -11.28
CA GLU A 524 -1.17 -9.19 -10.51
C GLU A 524 -1.41 -9.52 -9.04
N GLU A 525 -2.15 -10.61 -8.76
CA GLU A 525 -2.39 -11.07 -7.40
C GLU A 525 -1.10 -11.44 -6.66
N LEU A 526 -0.13 -12.05 -7.36
CA LEU A 526 1.17 -12.39 -6.78
C LEU A 526 1.96 -11.12 -6.43
N LEU A 527 1.97 -10.12 -7.31
CA LEU A 527 2.59 -8.83 -7.02
C LEU A 527 1.85 -8.09 -5.90
N GLY A 528 0.52 -8.16 -5.86
CA GLY A 528 -0.31 -7.64 -4.76
C GLY A 528 0.00 -8.29 -3.41
N GLN A 529 0.20 -9.61 -3.39
CA GLN A 529 0.67 -10.35 -2.20
C GLN A 529 2.04 -9.86 -1.74
N ALA A 530 2.97 -9.62 -2.67
CA ALA A 530 4.29 -9.11 -2.35
C ALA A 530 4.24 -7.67 -1.80
N ILE A 531 3.41 -6.80 -2.39
CA ILE A 531 3.18 -5.44 -1.86
C ILE A 531 2.54 -5.54 -0.47
N CYS A 532 1.56 -6.42 -0.26
CA CYS A 532 0.99 -6.67 1.06
C CYS A 532 2.05 -7.07 2.10
N ALA A 533 3.03 -7.91 1.73
CA ALA A 533 4.12 -8.30 2.63
C ALA A 533 5.05 -7.13 3.00
N GLY A 534 5.26 -6.16 2.11
CA GLY A 534 6.09 -4.97 2.38
C GLY A 534 5.39 -3.87 3.20
N TRP A 535 4.06 -3.87 3.22
CA TRP A 535 3.23 -2.86 3.89
C TRP A 535 2.21 -3.48 4.86
N ALA A 536 2.58 -4.61 5.46
CA ALA A 536 1.73 -5.39 6.38
C ALA A 536 1.15 -4.58 7.54
N ASP A 537 1.86 -3.57 8.04
CA ASP A 537 1.45 -2.65 9.12
C ASP A 537 0.70 -1.40 8.61
N ARG A 538 0.65 -1.17 7.29
CA ARG A 538 -0.04 -0.05 6.63
C ARG A 538 -1.25 -0.54 5.85
N VAL A 539 -2.17 -1.18 6.57
CA VAL A 539 -3.43 -1.72 6.04
C VAL A 539 -4.60 -0.80 6.43
N ALA A 540 -5.57 -0.67 5.55
CA ALA A 540 -6.81 0.04 5.79
C ALA A 540 -8.03 -0.82 5.42
N LYS A 541 -9.05 -0.81 6.28
CA LYS A 541 -10.33 -1.49 6.07
C LYS A 541 -11.41 -0.50 5.66
N ARG A 542 -12.22 -0.86 4.67
CA ARG A 542 -13.33 -0.04 4.19
C ARG A 542 -14.41 0.06 5.26
N ILE A 543 -14.90 1.29 5.50
CA ILE A 543 -16.01 1.54 6.41
C ILE A 543 -17.32 1.48 5.60
N ARG A 544 -18.24 0.58 5.97
CA ARG A 544 -19.59 0.49 5.40
C ARG A 544 -20.59 1.13 6.38
N GLY A 545 -21.33 2.15 5.94
CA GLY A 545 -22.43 2.76 6.72
C GLY A 545 -22.05 3.97 7.60
N ALA A 546 -23.08 4.74 7.99
CA ALA A 546 -23.00 6.05 8.64
C ALA A 546 -22.68 6.00 10.15
N SER A 547 -21.59 5.35 10.56
CA SER A 547 -21.21 5.30 11.96
C SER A 547 -20.56 6.62 12.42
N ARG A 548 -21.20 7.27 13.40
CA ARG A 548 -20.82 8.48 14.17
C ARG A 548 -20.28 9.65 13.34
N LEU A 549 -21.24 10.43 12.84
CA LEU A 549 -21.04 11.57 11.97
C LEU A 549 -20.52 12.79 12.76
N SER A 550 -19.41 13.37 12.32
CA SER A 550 -19.23 14.83 12.37
C SER A 550 -20.06 15.41 11.23
N GLU A 551 -20.80 16.50 11.47
CA GLU A 551 -21.76 17.08 10.50
C GLU A 551 -21.13 17.44 9.15
N GLY A 552 -19.83 17.75 9.11
CA GLY A 552 -19.09 18.07 7.88
C GLY A 552 -18.80 16.90 6.92
N ASP A 553 -18.98 15.64 7.34
CA ASP A 553 -18.59 14.46 6.54
C ASP A 553 -19.73 13.83 5.72
N ARG A 554 -20.97 14.34 5.88
CA ARG A 554 -22.16 13.82 5.18
C ARG A 554 -22.21 14.16 3.68
N LYS A 555 -21.50 15.22 3.23
CA LYS A 555 -21.56 15.75 1.86
C LYS A 555 -20.66 15.05 0.83
N THR A 556 -19.71 14.20 1.23
CA THR A 556 -18.71 13.65 0.29
C THR A 556 -18.97 12.21 -0.15
N HIS A 557 -19.16 12.00 -1.46
CA HIS A 557 -19.20 10.69 -2.15
C HIS A 557 -17.87 9.90 -2.13
N ALA A 558 -16.86 10.33 -1.36
CA ALA A 558 -15.55 9.68 -1.32
C ALA A 558 -15.60 8.39 -0.48
N VAL A 559 -14.97 7.32 -0.99
CA VAL A 559 -14.89 6.04 -0.29
C VAL A 559 -14.04 6.19 0.99
N ARG A 560 -14.61 5.76 2.11
CA ARG A 560 -14.05 5.91 3.46
C ARG A 560 -13.36 4.64 3.95
N TYR A 561 -12.24 4.81 4.64
CA TYR A 561 -11.45 3.72 5.22
C TYR A 561 -11.01 4.05 6.65
N GLN A 562 -10.71 3.00 7.42
CA GLN A 562 -10.05 3.07 8.71
C GLN A 562 -8.66 2.43 8.56
N ALA A 563 -7.59 3.17 8.85
CA ALA A 563 -6.21 2.65 8.78
C ALA A 563 -5.74 2.10 10.13
N CYS A 564 -4.79 1.15 10.13
CA CYS A 564 -4.26 0.55 11.36
C CYS A 564 -3.72 1.60 12.35
N MET A 565 -2.94 2.57 11.88
CA MET A 565 -2.27 3.55 12.73
C MET A 565 -3.11 4.78 13.06
N VAL A 566 -4.33 4.88 12.52
CA VAL A 566 -5.16 6.08 12.57
C VAL A 566 -6.54 5.76 13.11
N LYS A 567 -7.01 6.57 14.06
CA LYS A 567 -8.37 6.46 14.59
C LYS A 567 -9.41 7.16 13.72
N GLU A 568 -9.01 8.26 13.09
CA GLU A 568 -9.82 9.05 12.17
C GLU A 568 -10.07 8.34 10.84
N THR A 569 -11.10 8.79 10.13
CA THR A 569 -11.42 8.30 8.79
C THR A 569 -10.40 8.78 7.78
N VAL A 570 -9.89 7.88 6.95
CA VAL A 570 -8.98 8.18 5.84
C VAL A 570 -9.66 7.96 4.50
N PHE A 571 -9.21 8.69 3.48
CA PHE A 571 -9.85 8.73 2.17
C PHE A 571 -8.89 8.28 1.07
N LEU A 572 -9.45 7.70 0.01
CA LEU A 572 -8.70 7.49 -1.23
C LEU A 572 -8.61 8.80 -2.01
N HIS A 573 -7.42 9.08 -2.53
CA HIS A 573 -7.26 10.18 -3.47
C HIS A 573 -8.04 9.87 -4.76
N ARG A 574 -8.74 10.87 -5.33
CA ARG A 574 -9.63 10.68 -6.51
C ARG A 574 -8.91 10.15 -7.75
N TRP A 575 -7.59 10.31 -7.80
CA TRP A 575 -6.72 9.85 -8.89
C TRP A 575 -6.11 8.48 -8.63
N SER A 576 -6.47 7.81 -7.54
CA SER A 576 -6.09 6.41 -7.35
C SER A 576 -6.88 5.56 -8.34
N SER A 577 -6.18 4.68 -9.04
CA SER A 577 -6.76 3.68 -9.94
C SER A 577 -7.65 2.68 -9.18
N VAL A 578 -7.43 2.52 -7.87
CA VAL A 578 -8.20 1.63 -6.98
C VAL A 578 -9.49 2.30 -6.47
N SER A 579 -9.69 3.60 -6.71
CA SER A 579 -10.86 4.33 -6.22
C SER A 579 -12.20 3.78 -6.74
N SER A 580 -12.20 3.19 -7.95
CA SER A 580 -13.39 2.59 -8.58
C SER A 580 -13.74 1.21 -8.04
N SER A 581 -12.75 0.41 -7.60
CA SER A 581 -12.97 -0.97 -7.16
C SER A 581 -13.54 -1.09 -5.75
N ALA A 582 -13.39 -0.04 -4.92
CA ALA A 582 -13.93 0.05 -3.56
C ALA A 582 -13.69 -1.21 -2.70
N SER A 583 -12.48 -1.75 -2.79
CA SER A 583 -12.03 -2.98 -2.14
C SER A 583 -12.18 -2.94 -0.62
N GLU A 584 -12.37 -4.10 0.03
CA GLU A 584 -12.58 -4.15 1.47
C GLU A 584 -11.31 -3.86 2.27
N PHE A 585 -10.17 -4.42 1.86
CA PHE A 585 -8.88 -4.17 2.46
C PHE A 585 -7.91 -3.61 1.43
N LEU A 586 -7.10 -2.65 1.88
CA LEU A 586 -6.10 -1.98 1.07
C LEU A 586 -4.80 -1.88 1.85
N VAL A 587 -3.68 -1.87 1.15
CA VAL A 587 -2.41 -1.35 1.67
C VAL A 587 -2.08 -0.02 1.02
N TYR A 588 -1.44 0.87 1.76
CA TYR A 588 -1.05 2.21 1.31
C TYR A 588 0.44 2.47 1.56
N SER A 589 1.08 3.19 0.64
CA SER A 589 2.49 3.54 0.77
C SER A 589 2.69 4.73 1.70
N GLU A 590 1.90 5.79 1.53
CA GLU A 590 1.98 7.04 2.28
C GLU A 590 0.60 7.50 2.71
N LEU A 591 0.54 8.22 3.84
CA LEU A 591 -0.66 8.85 4.34
C LEU A 591 -0.39 10.34 4.53
N LEU A 592 -0.97 11.16 3.66
CA LEU A 592 -0.72 12.59 3.63
C LEU A 592 -1.94 13.34 4.16
N GLN A 593 -1.72 14.13 5.19
CA GLN A 593 -2.73 15.02 5.74
C GLN A 593 -2.68 16.36 4.99
N THR A 594 -3.77 16.66 4.27
CA THR A 594 -4.04 17.97 3.67
C THR A 594 -5.24 18.62 4.38
N LYS A 595 -6.33 18.93 3.66
CA LYS A 595 -7.65 19.22 4.27
C LYS A 595 -8.23 17.98 4.94
N ARG A 596 -7.96 16.80 4.37
CA ARG A 596 -8.35 15.48 4.87
C ARG A 596 -7.16 14.52 4.74
N PRO A 597 -7.10 13.44 5.52
CA PRO A 597 -6.06 12.43 5.38
C PRO A 597 -6.31 11.57 4.13
N TYR A 598 -5.38 11.62 3.18
CA TYR A 598 -5.43 10.86 1.93
C TYR A 598 -4.37 9.77 1.88
N MET A 599 -4.79 8.58 1.45
CA MET A 599 -3.89 7.45 1.16
C MET A 599 -3.34 7.55 -0.26
N TYR A 600 -2.04 7.30 -0.41
CA TYR A 600 -1.32 7.25 -1.68
C TYR A 600 -0.63 5.89 -1.87
N GLY A 601 -0.39 5.52 -3.13
CA GLY A 601 0.27 4.25 -3.50
C GLY A 601 -0.53 3.04 -3.06
N VAL A 602 -1.82 3.03 -3.41
CA VAL A 602 -2.78 2.07 -2.86
C VAL A 602 -2.78 0.77 -3.67
N THR A 603 -2.90 -0.36 -2.99
CA THR A 603 -3.06 -1.69 -3.60
C THR A 603 -4.13 -2.49 -2.86
N SER A 604 -5.02 -3.14 -3.62
CA SER A 604 -6.06 -4.00 -3.09
C SER A 604 -5.49 -5.28 -2.50
N VAL A 605 -6.04 -5.71 -1.35
CA VAL A 605 -5.55 -6.86 -0.59
C VAL A 605 -6.70 -7.80 -0.24
N LYS A 606 -6.47 -9.10 -0.43
CA LYS A 606 -7.39 -10.14 0.03
C LYS A 606 -7.12 -10.49 1.51
N PRO A 607 -8.15 -10.82 2.30
CA PRO A 607 -7.97 -11.19 3.71
C PRO A 607 -7.00 -12.36 3.92
N GLU A 608 -6.96 -13.35 3.02
CA GLU A 608 -6.04 -14.50 3.15
C GLU A 608 -4.57 -14.07 3.11
N TRP A 609 -4.25 -12.98 2.41
CA TRP A 609 -2.88 -12.48 2.27
C TRP A 609 -2.38 -11.87 3.57
N LEU A 610 -3.27 -11.21 4.33
CA LEU A 610 -2.95 -10.66 5.65
C LEU A 610 -2.58 -11.78 6.62
N VAL A 611 -3.34 -12.88 6.63
CA VAL A 611 -3.02 -14.01 7.52
C VAL A 611 -1.67 -14.64 7.17
N LYS A 612 -1.36 -14.74 5.87
CA LYS A 612 -0.13 -15.36 5.39
C LYS A 612 1.12 -14.50 5.56
N TYR A 613 1.05 -13.20 5.23
CA TYR A 613 2.22 -12.31 5.15
C TYR A 613 2.31 -11.32 6.31
N ALA A 614 1.25 -11.17 7.10
CA ALA A 614 1.20 -10.30 8.27
C ALA A 614 0.79 -11.09 9.53
N SER A 615 1.23 -12.35 9.63
CA SER A 615 0.90 -13.27 10.72
C SER A 615 1.24 -12.71 12.11
N SER A 616 2.30 -11.91 12.22
CA SER A 616 2.73 -11.23 13.45
C SER A 616 1.75 -10.15 13.94
N LEU A 617 0.86 -9.66 13.06
CA LEU A 617 -0.18 -8.68 13.36
C LEU A 617 -1.57 -9.33 13.50
N CYS A 618 -1.65 -10.66 13.36
CA CYS A 618 -2.87 -11.44 13.53
C CYS A 618 -2.94 -12.04 14.94
N THR A 619 -4.14 -12.10 15.51
CA THR A 619 -4.44 -12.95 16.66
C THR A 619 -5.53 -13.94 16.29
N PHE A 620 -5.41 -15.19 16.74
CA PHE A 620 -6.29 -16.29 16.33
C PHE A 620 -7.21 -16.70 17.47
N SER A 621 -8.48 -16.98 17.14
CA SER A 621 -9.44 -17.55 18.07
C SER A 621 -9.02 -18.94 18.56
N SER A 622 -9.77 -19.49 19.54
CA SER A 622 -9.74 -20.92 19.80
C SER A 622 -10.13 -21.71 18.56
N VAL A 623 -9.59 -22.93 18.43
CA VAL A 623 -9.93 -23.87 17.35
C VAL A 623 -11.43 -24.10 17.31
N LEU A 624 -12.02 -23.95 16.13
CA LEU A 624 -13.44 -24.18 15.92
C LEU A 624 -13.75 -25.68 15.84
N THR A 625 -14.88 -26.07 16.41
CA THR A 625 -15.43 -27.42 16.29
C THR A 625 -16.23 -27.61 15.00
N ASP A 626 -16.75 -26.50 14.45
CA ASP A 626 -17.47 -26.44 13.18
C ASP A 626 -17.02 -25.17 12.41
N PRO A 627 -16.45 -25.28 11.19
CA PRO A 627 -16.24 -26.50 10.42
C PRO A 627 -15.23 -27.47 11.06
N LYS A 628 -15.42 -28.77 10.81
CA LYS A 628 -14.57 -29.83 11.38
C LYS A 628 -13.13 -29.74 10.85
N PRO A 629 -12.14 -30.15 11.66
CA PRO A 629 -10.78 -30.28 11.19
C PRO A 629 -10.69 -31.32 10.07
N TYR A 630 -9.73 -31.14 9.17
CA TYR A 630 -9.58 -31.94 7.96
C TYR A 630 -8.12 -32.28 7.68
N TYR A 631 -7.91 -33.31 6.88
CA TYR A 631 -6.60 -33.67 6.34
C TYR A 631 -6.53 -33.21 4.89
N GLU A 632 -5.41 -32.59 4.51
CA GLU A 632 -5.16 -32.18 3.14
C GLU A 632 -4.15 -33.14 2.48
N PRO A 633 -4.58 -33.92 1.47
CA PRO A 633 -3.71 -34.92 0.83
C PRO A 633 -2.49 -34.34 0.12
N GLN A 634 -2.55 -33.08 -0.34
CA GLN A 634 -1.47 -32.45 -1.11
C GLN A 634 -0.31 -32.01 -0.24
N SER A 635 -0.58 -31.49 0.96
CA SER A 635 0.44 -31.06 1.92
C SER A 635 0.79 -32.18 2.92
N ASP A 636 0.05 -33.28 2.90
CA ASP A 636 0.15 -34.40 3.84
C ASP A 636 0.07 -33.97 5.31
N GLN A 637 -0.79 -32.98 5.58
CA GLN A 637 -0.94 -32.36 6.89
C GLN A 637 -2.42 -32.24 7.30
N VAL A 638 -2.63 -32.17 8.62
CA VAL A 638 -3.94 -31.96 9.24
C VAL A 638 -4.13 -30.50 9.64
N PHE A 639 -5.32 -29.97 9.34
CA PHE A 639 -5.71 -28.59 9.50
C PHE A 639 -6.95 -28.45 10.39
N CYS A 640 -7.03 -27.31 11.05
CA CYS A 640 -8.21 -26.88 11.81
C CYS A 640 -8.62 -25.47 11.39
N TYR A 641 -9.85 -25.08 11.68
CA TYR A 641 -10.34 -23.75 11.36
C TYR A 641 -10.27 -22.82 12.57
N VAL A 642 -9.88 -21.57 12.32
CA VAL A 642 -9.83 -20.47 13.28
C VAL A 642 -10.40 -19.21 12.66
N ILE A 643 -10.81 -18.27 13.50
CA ILE A 643 -11.19 -16.91 13.11
C ILE A 643 -10.00 -16.00 13.43
N PRO A 644 -9.30 -15.48 12.41
CA PRO A 644 -8.26 -14.49 12.64
C PRO A 644 -8.87 -13.12 12.92
N THR A 645 -8.23 -12.36 13.80
CA THR A 645 -8.44 -10.92 13.93
C THR A 645 -7.14 -10.22 13.61
N PHE A 646 -7.24 -9.06 12.96
CA PHE A 646 -6.08 -8.37 12.41
C PHE A 646 -5.94 -6.93 12.94
N GLY A 647 -4.70 -6.58 13.27
CA GLY A 647 -4.30 -5.21 13.58
C GLY A 647 -4.85 -4.67 14.90
N PRO A 648 -4.59 -3.39 15.21
CA PRO A 648 -4.96 -2.78 16.48
C PRO A 648 -6.47 -2.58 16.67
N HIS A 649 -7.23 -2.53 15.56
CA HIS A 649 -8.69 -2.42 15.58
C HIS A 649 -9.40 -3.77 15.66
N LEU A 650 -8.64 -4.88 15.77
CA LEU A 650 -9.15 -6.25 15.89
C LEU A 650 -10.15 -6.60 14.78
N TRP A 651 -9.84 -6.25 13.54
CA TRP A 651 -10.73 -6.53 12.41
C TRP A 651 -10.84 -8.04 12.22
N GLU A 652 -12.03 -8.59 12.40
CA GLU A 652 -12.31 -9.99 12.11
C GLU A 652 -12.11 -10.27 10.62
N LEU A 653 -11.33 -11.31 10.33
CA LEU A 653 -11.07 -11.81 8.99
C LEU A 653 -11.89 -13.09 8.74
N PRO A 654 -12.13 -13.46 7.49
CA PRO A 654 -12.79 -14.71 7.15
C PRO A 654 -12.10 -15.94 7.75
N LEU A 655 -12.89 -16.99 7.90
CA LEU A 655 -12.45 -18.31 8.39
C LEU A 655 -11.16 -18.77 7.70
N HIS A 656 -10.14 -19.11 8.48
CA HIS A 656 -8.84 -19.52 7.99
C HIS A 656 -8.45 -20.90 8.52
N SER A 657 -7.80 -21.72 7.68
CA SER A 657 -7.27 -23.01 8.10
C SER A 657 -5.81 -22.90 8.54
N LEU A 658 -5.48 -23.48 9.70
CA LEU A 658 -4.12 -23.55 10.23
C LEU A 658 -3.70 -25.00 10.48
N PRO A 659 -2.42 -25.34 10.27
CA PRO A 659 -1.90 -26.66 10.59
C PRO A 659 -1.98 -26.90 12.11
N ILE A 660 -2.44 -28.08 12.50
CA ILE A 660 -2.58 -28.44 13.91
C ILE A 660 -1.20 -28.74 14.50
N THR A 661 -0.84 -28.07 15.61
CA THR A 661 0.47 -28.28 16.26
C THR A 661 0.43 -29.36 17.35
N ASN A 662 -0.73 -29.61 17.96
CA ASN A 662 -0.87 -30.58 19.04
C ASN A 662 -0.85 -32.02 18.52
N ASP A 663 0.13 -32.83 18.94
CA ASP A 663 0.33 -34.21 18.46
C ASP A 663 -0.91 -35.11 18.63
N MET A 664 -1.60 -35.03 19.77
CA MET A 664 -2.80 -35.83 20.02
C MET A 664 -3.92 -35.46 19.06
N GLN A 665 -4.12 -34.16 18.82
CA GLN A 665 -5.12 -33.69 17.86
C GLN A 665 -4.73 -34.05 16.43
N ARG A 666 -3.45 -33.96 16.06
CA ARG A 666 -2.98 -34.38 14.73
C ARG A 666 -3.33 -35.85 14.45
N VAL A 667 -2.96 -36.75 15.37
CA VAL A 667 -3.27 -38.18 15.27
C VAL A 667 -4.78 -38.43 15.21
N THR A 668 -5.57 -37.70 16.02
CA THR A 668 -7.03 -37.84 16.06
C THR A 668 -7.69 -37.43 14.74
N VAL A 669 -7.27 -36.30 14.19
CA VAL A 669 -7.79 -35.79 12.90
C VAL A 669 -7.32 -36.66 11.74
N PHE A 670 -6.08 -37.15 11.79
CA PHE A 670 -5.56 -38.10 10.80
C PHE A 670 -6.33 -39.42 10.83
N ALA A 671 -6.59 -39.98 12.01
CA ALA A 671 -7.39 -41.20 12.18
C ALA A 671 -8.81 -41.03 11.62
N TYR A 672 -9.44 -39.89 11.93
CA TYR A 672 -10.73 -39.51 11.35
C TYR A 672 -10.66 -39.47 9.81
N ALA A 673 -9.68 -38.76 9.25
CA ALA A 673 -9.51 -38.64 7.81
C ALA A 673 -9.21 -39.98 7.11
N LEU A 674 -8.44 -40.87 7.76
CA LEU A 674 -8.14 -42.20 7.26
C LEU A 674 -9.44 -43.00 7.10
N LEU A 675 -10.24 -43.11 8.15
CA LEU A 675 -11.50 -43.85 8.12
C LEU A 675 -12.58 -43.19 7.25
N GLU A 676 -12.57 -41.87 7.12
CA GLU A 676 -13.46 -41.14 6.21
C GLU A 676 -13.07 -41.34 4.71
N GLY A 677 -11.95 -42.02 4.43
CA GLY A 677 -11.44 -42.24 3.07
C GLY A 677 -10.79 -41.01 2.44
N LYS A 678 -10.39 -40.03 3.25
CA LYS A 678 -9.69 -38.81 2.81
C LYS A 678 -8.17 -39.00 2.70
N VAL A 679 -7.63 -40.05 3.32
CA VAL A 679 -6.22 -40.46 3.16
C VAL A 679 -6.10 -41.55 2.08
N LEU A 680 -6.98 -42.55 2.15
CA LEU A 680 -7.06 -43.69 1.22
C LEU A 680 -8.48 -43.77 0.62
N PRO A 681 -8.67 -43.43 -0.67
CA PRO A 681 -9.98 -43.44 -1.33
C PRO A 681 -10.77 -44.74 -1.21
N CYS A 682 -10.12 -45.91 -1.17
CA CYS A 682 -10.79 -47.22 -1.07
C CYS A 682 -11.65 -47.38 0.18
N LEU A 683 -11.40 -46.60 1.24
CA LEU A 683 -12.18 -46.61 2.49
C LEU A 683 -13.52 -45.84 2.37
N GLY A 684 -13.67 -44.96 1.37
CA GLY A 684 -14.87 -44.15 1.20
C GLY A 684 -16.15 -44.97 0.95
N PRO A 685 -16.20 -45.87 -0.05
CA PRO A 685 -17.39 -46.66 -0.38
C PRO A 685 -17.82 -47.63 0.72
N VAL A 686 -16.86 -48.13 1.50
CA VAL A 686 -17.08 -49.15 2.55
C VAL A 686 -17.47 -48.54 3.90
N ARG A 687 -17.52 -47.21 4.02
CA ARG A 687 -17.91 -46.48 5.24
C ARG A 687 -19.26 -46.93 5.81
N LYS A 688 -20.22 -47.28 4.93
CA LYS A 688 -21.55 -47.77 5.35
C LYS A 688 -21.51 -49.04 6.20
N PHE A 689 -20.42 -49.81 6.10
CA PHE A 689 -20.22 -51.06 6.85
C PHE A 689 -19.40 -50.87 8.14
N MET A 690 -19.04 -49.64 8.51
CA MET A 690 -18.38 -49.35 9.77
C MET A 690 -19.39 -49.38 10.92
N SER A 691 -19.01 -49.95 12.07
CA SER A 691 -19.92 -50.05 13.22
C SER A 691 -20.10 -48.74 14.00
N ALA A 692 -19.45 -47.65 13.60
CA ALA A 692 -19.70 -46.29 14.06
C ALA A 692 -19.27 -45.29 12.98
N PRO A 693 -19.89 -44.09 12.90
CA PRO A 693 -19.43 -43.07 11.97
C PRO A 693 -18.02 -42.59 12.37
N PRO A 694 -17.09 -42.37 11.42
CA PRO A 694 -15.73 -41.91 11.72
C PRO A 694 -15.68 -40.60 12.52
N SER A 695 -16.68 -39.73 12.36
CA SER A 695 -16.81 -38.47 13.11
C SER A 695 -16.92 -38.66 14.62
N SER A 696 -17.23 -39.87 15.09
CA SER A 696 -17.20 -40.22 16.52
C SER A 696 -15.80 -40.05 17.13
N ILE A 697 -14.71 -40.25 16.37
CA ILE A 697 -13.32 -40.09 16.84
C ILE A 697 -13.05 -38.67 17.35
N LEU A 698 -13.68 -37.66 16.75
CA LEU A 698 -13.43 -36.25 17.05
C LEU A 698 -14.07 -35.79 18.37
N ARG A 699 -14.91 -36.62 19.00
CA ARG A 699 -15.57 -36.26 20.27
C ARG A 699 -14.62 -36.49 21.46
N PRO A 700 -14.52 -35.55 22.42
CA PRO A 700 -13.66 -35.71 23.60
C PRO A 700 -13.90 -37.02 24.38
N GLU A 701 -15.17 -37.45 24.46
CA GLU A 701 -15.61 -38.63 25.19
C GLU A 701 -15.30 -39.96 24.47
N ALA A 702 -14.91 -39.89 23.19
CA ALA A 702 -14.70 -41.07 22.36
C ALA A 702 -13.45 -41.85 22.75
N SER A 703 -12.48 -41.22 23.40
CA SER A 703 -11.25 -41.85 23.91
C SER A 703 -11.51 -43.05 24.85
N GLY A 704 -12.66 -43.06 25.54
CA GLY A 704 -13.08 -44.16 26.41
C GLY A 704 -13.63 -45.39 25.67
N GLN A 705 -13.95 -45.28 24.38
CA GLN A 705 -14.39 -46.43 23.59
C GLN A 705 -13.20 -47.28 23.19
N LYS A 706 -13.24 -48.59 23.50
CA LYS A 706 -12.14 -49.54 23.20
C LYS A 706 -11.62 -49.43 21.77
N ARG A 707 -12.51 -49.29 20.78
CA ARG A 707 -12.16 -49.18 19.35
C ARG A 707 -11.38 -47.91 19.01
N VAL A 708 -11.79 -46.77 19.57
CA VAL A 708 -11.19 -45.45 19.32
C VAL A 708 -9.85 -45.39 20.05
N GLY A 709 -9.84 -45.80 21.32
CA GLY A 709 -8.64 -45.86 22.14
C GLY A 709 -7.56 -46.77 21.55
N ASN A 710 -7.91 -47.97 21.07
CA ASN A 710 -6.94 -48.88 20.44
C ASN A 710 -6.29 -48.25 19.19
N LEU A 711 -7.10 -47.68 18.29
CA LEU A 711 -6.59 -47.05 17.07
C LEU A 711 -5.72 -45.82 17.38
N LEU A 712 -6.20 -44.90 18.22
CA LEU A 712 -5.47 -43.68 18.56
C LEU A 712 -4.18 -43.96 19.33
N ASN A 713 -4.18 -44.92 20.28
CA ASN A 713 -2.98 -45.30 21.01
C ASN A 713 -1.93 -45.92 20.09
N LYS A 714 -2.35 -46.77 19.13
CA LYS A 714 -1.44 -47.41 18.19
C LYS A 714 -0.82 -46.39 17.23
N LEU A 715 -1.64 -45.49 16.66
CA LEU A 715 -1.16 -44.39 15.81
C LEU A 715 -0.22 -43.46 16.59
N LYS A 716 -0.56 -43.10 17.83
CA LYS A 716 0.29 -42.28 18.71
C LYS A 716 1.64 -42.95 19.02
N THR A 717 1.64 -44.24 19.36
CA THR A 717 2.87 -44.98 19.71
C THR A 717 3.85 -45.01 18.55
N LYS A 718 3.34 -45.05 17.32
CA LYS A 718 4.13 -45.01 16.09
C LYS A 718 4.27 -43.59 15.51
N SER A 719 3.74 -42.58 16.19
CA SER A 719 3.69 -41.17 15.77
C SER A 719 3.09 -40.95 14.37
N ILE A 720 2.11 -41.76 13.97
CA ILE A 720 1.52 -41.70 12.64
C ILE A 720 0.44 -40.61 12.60
N ASP A 721 0.75 -39.51 11.91
CA ASP A 721 -0.17 -38.38 11.69
C ASP A 721 -0.22 -37.89 10.23
N SER A 722 0.48 -38.59 9.34
CA SER A 722 0.55 -38.31 7.90
C SER A 722 0.53 -39.61 7.09
N CYS A 723 0.17 -39.50 5.81
CA CYS A 723 0.15 -40.63 4.89
C CYS A 723 1.57 -41.14 4.61
N SER A 724 2.57 -40.25 4.55
CA SER A 724 3.97 -40.63 4.36
C SER A 724 4.48 -41.48 5.52
N MET A 725 4.17 -41.09 6.76
CA MET A 725 4.53 -41.89 7.94
C MET A 725 3.79 -43.23 7.99
N LEU A 726 2.51 -43.25 7.59
CA LEU A 726 1.75 -44.50 7.46
C LEU A 726 2.38 -45.43 6.41
N ARG A 727 2.85 -44.88 5.29
CA ARG A 727 3.56 -45.62 4.22
C ARG A 727 4.84 -46.26 4.76
N GLU A 728 5.67 -45.49 5.47
CA GLU A 728 6.91 -46.00 6.08
C GLU A 728 6.65 -47.17 7.03
N VAL A 729 5.66 -47.02 7.93
CA VAL A 729 5.31 -48.06 8.90
C VAL A 729 4.78 -49.33 8.22
N TRP A 730 3.98 -49.21 7.16
CA TRP A 730 3.46 -50.36 6.41
C TRP A 730 4.51 -51.04 5.53
N MET A 731 5.54 -50.31 5.10
CA MET A 731 6.70 -50.90 4.40
C MET A 731 7.57 -51.73 5.35
N GLU A 732 7.71 -51.33 6.61
CA GLU A 732 8.42 -52.11 7.64
C GLU A 732 7.62 -53.33 8.09
N ASN A 733 6.32 -53.16 8.34
CA ASN A 733 5.43 -54.23 8.75
C ASN A 733 4.02 -54.06 8.14
N PRO A 734 3.70 -54.84 7.09
CA PRO A 734 2.42 -54.74 6.37
C PRO A 734 1.17 -55.07 7.20
N ASN A 735 1.33 -55.63 8.41
CA ASN A 735 0.23 -55.97 9.31
C ASN A 735 0.01 -54.93 10.42
N GLU A 736 0.77 -53.84 10.46
CA GLU A 736 0.55 -52.77 11.43
C GLU A 736 -0.79 -52.07 11.19
N LEU A 737 -1.51 -51.76 12.28
CA LEU A 737 -2.87 -51.20 12.29
C LEU A 737 -3.98 -52.11 11.71
N HIS A 738 -3.66 -53.32 11.24
CA HIS A 738 -4.65 -54.23 10.65
C HIS A 738 -5.76 -54.54 11.66
N SER A 739 -5.41 -54.93 12.89
CA SER A 739 -6.38 -55.32 13.92
C SER A 739 -7.24 -54.13 14.39
N GLU A 740 -6.63 -52.96 14.46
CA GLU A 740 -7.23 -51.71 14.91
C GLU A 740 -8.22 -51.18 13.87
N ILE A 741 -7.87 -51.21 12.58
CA ILE A 741 -8.75 -50.80 11.48
C ILE A 741 -9.86 -51.84 11.24
N LEU A 742 -9.57 -53.15 11.32
CA LEU A 742 -10.59 -54.19 11.26
C LEU A 742 -11.65 -54.02 12.35
N GLY A 743 -11.24 -53.61 13.56
CA GLY A 743 -12.13 -53.30 14.68
C GLY A 743 -13.12 -52.15 14.43
N TRP A 744 -12.99 -51.40 13.32
CA TRP A 744 -13.96 -50.38 12.90
C TRP A 744 -15.11 -50.92 12.05
N PHE A 745 -14.99 -52.13 11.50
CA PHE A 745 -15.99 -52.74 10.63
C PHE A 745 -16.91 -53.71 11.39
N GLN A 746 -18.15 -53.84 10.91
CA GLN A 746 -19.09 -54.86 11.39
C GLN A 746 -18.57 -56.27 11.09
N GLU A 747 -18.88 -57.25 11.96
CA GLU A 747 -18.42 -58.64 11.81
C GLU A 747 -18.81 -59.26 10.45
N SER A 748 -19.96 -58.86 9.92
CA SER A 748 -20.44 -59.24 8.58
C SER A 748 -19.47 -58.88 7.44
N PHE A 749 -18.72 -57.79 7.60
CA PHE A 749 -17.79 -57.28 6.58
C PHE A 749 -16.37 -57.87 6.71
N HIS A 750 -16.04 -58.54 7.82
CA HIS A 750 -14.68 -59.03 8.08
C HIS A 750 -14.16 -60.01 7.00
N LYS A 751 -15.07 -60.78 6.37
CA LYS A 751 -14.72 -61.69 5.26
C LYS A 751 -14.20 -60.95 4.02
N HIS A 752 -14.62 -59.71 3.81
CA HIS A 752 -14.24 -58.87 2.67
C HIS A 752 -13.10 -57.90 3.01
N PHE A 753 -12.73 -57.79 4.29
CA PHE A 753 -11.69 -56.87 4.75
C PHE A 753 -10.32 -57.20 4.15
N GLN A 754 -10.00 -58.48 3.91
CA GLN A 754 -8.72 -58.87 3.31
C GLN A 754 -8.53 -58.26 1.92
N VAL A 755 -9.59 -58.17 1.11
CA VAL A 755 -9.57 -57.57 -0.23
C VAL A 755 -9.38 -56.05 -0.12
N LEU A 756 -10.06 -55.41 0.83
CA LEU A 756 -9.89 -54.00 1.14
C LEU A 756 -8.47 -53.70 1.62
N TRP A 757 -7.90 -54.53 2.48
CA TRP A 757 -6.54 -54.39 3.00
C TRP A 757 -5.49 -54.43 1.89
N SER A 758 -5.62 -55.36 0.94
CA SER A 758 -4.75 -55.39 -0.24
C SER A 758 -4.87 -54.12 -1.10
N LYS A 759 -6.08 -53.56 -1.25
CA LYS A 759 -6.29 -52.29 -1.97
C LYS A 759 -5.68 -51.09 -1.23
N MET A 760 -5.78 -51.06 0.11
CA MET A 760 -5.15 -50.02 0.94
C MET A 760 -3.63 -50.00 0.78
N HIS A 761 -2.99 -51.18 0.75
CA HIS A 761 -1.55 -51.32 0.47
C HIS A 761 -1.17 -50.89 -0.95
N GLY A 762 -2.06 -51.10 -1.94
CA GLY A 762 -1.86 -50.58 -3.29
C GLY A 762 -1.95 -49.06 -3.35
N GLU A 763 -2.97 -48.47 -2.73
CA GLU A 763 -3.20 -47.02 -2.76
C GLU A 763 -2.15 -46.23 -2.00
N ILE A 764 -1.62 -46.74 -0.88
CA ILE A 764 -0.65 -45.97 -0.09
C ILE A 764 0.66 -45.71 -0.84
N LEU A 765 1.00 -46.56 -1.81
CA LEU A 765 2.16 -46.44 -2.67
C LEU A 765 1.98 -45.39 -3.78
N LEU A 766 0.74 -44.99 -4.07
CA LEU A 766 0.43 -43.99 -5.07
C LEU A 766 0.68 -42.56 -4.55
N GLU A 767 1.08 -41.68 -5.46
CA GLU A 767 1.23 -40.27 -5.14
C GLU A 767 -0.14 -39.59 -4.91
N PRO A 768 -0.24 -38.51 -4.11
CA PRO A 768 -1.52 -37.87 -3.80
C PRO A 768 -2.36 -37.49 -5.03
N GLN A 769 -1.71 -37.11 -6.14
CA GLN A 769 -2.39 -36.76 -7.39
C GLN A 769 -3.01 -37.97 -8.11
N GLU A 770 -2.42 -39.15 -7.94
CA GLU A 770 -2.89 -40.41 -8.51
C GLU A 770 -4.01 -40.99 -7.65
N ARG A 771 -3.92 -40.83 -6.31
CA ARG A 771 -4.98 -41.21 -5.37
C ARG A 771 -6.24 -40.37 -5.52
N PHE A 772 -6.08 -39.07 -5.76
CA PHE A 772 -7.19 -38.13 -5.90
C PHE A 772 -7.12 -37.40 -7.26
N PRO A 773 -7.48 -38.07 -8.37
CA PRO A 773 -7.46 -37.43 -9.68
C PRO A 773 -8.44 -36.26 -9.72
N LYS A 774 -7.96 -35.06 -10.11
CA LYS A 774 -8.83 -33.90 -10.33
C LYS A 774 -9.81 -34.26 -11.44
N ARG A 775 -11.13 -34.25 -11.17
CA ARG A 775 -12.17 -34.41 -12.20
C ARG A 775 -11.96 -33.34 -13.28
N GLY A 776 -11.36 -33.71 -14.40
CA GLY A 776 -11.25 -32.84 -15.56
C GLY A 776 -12.64 -32.51 -16.07
N ARG A 777 -12.93 -31.22 -16.32
CA ARG A 777 -14.06 -30.80 -17.16
C ARG A 777 -13.90 -31.51 -18.50
N VAL A 778 -14.70 -32.54 -18.74
CA VAL A 778 -14.81 -33.18 -20.05
C VAL A 778 -15.39 -32.12 -21.00
N LYS A 779 -14.52 -31.55 -21.85
CA LYS A 779 -14.97 -30.78 -23.02
C LYS A 779 -15.78 -31.74 -23.89
N SER A 780 -17.10 -31.55 -23.96
CA SER A 780 -17.94 -32.19 -24.94
C SER A 780 -17.41 -31.83 -26.33
N LYS A 781 -16.72 -32.77 -26.99
CA LYS A 781 -16.43 -32.65 -28.41
C LYS A 781 -17.77 -32.78 -29.15
N SER A 782 -18.28 -31.65 -29.63
CA SER A 782 -19.25 -31.60 -30.72
C SER A 782 -18.67 -32.39 -31.90
N LYS A 783 -19.25 -33.55 -32.22
CA LYS A 783 -19.05 -34.18 -33.52
C LYS A 783 -19.91 -33.43 -34.54
N ARG A 784 -19.31 -33.18 -35.71
CA ARG A 784 -20.01 -32.75 -36.93
C ARG A 784 -21.07 -33.75 -37.33
#